data_AF-A0A812KQV4-F1
#
_entry.id   AF-A0A812KQV4-F1
#
_cell.length_a   1.000
_cell.length_b   1.000
_cell.length_c   1.000
_cell.angle_alpha   90.00
_cell.angle_beta   90.00
_cell.angle_gamma   90.00
#
_symmetry.space_group_name_H-M   'P 1'
#
loop_
_entity.id
_entity.type
_entity.pdbx_description
1 polymer ?
#
loop_
_entity_poly.entity_id
_entity_poly.type
_entity_poly.pdbx_seq_one_letter_code
_entity_poly.pdbx_strand_id
1 'polypeptide(L)'
;MVVLSATVEESIGNGIDLNANAFLLVHGWTAGALLLESADKLLPACRSAKTVSELAAETGAKEGPLAILLRCCSALGYLDFNPVSRTYLAADGTELQELLSWLGPDSEASKHLRRIYAEAKPPFPMDSDSFTLCLDAWRDVRPGWKASKSKMLGILLDGIVLAPLLTSLTYNARWDEKGLDMGREKAFDSFDFRSLSKASREVVGGMFQELGVGSVDPEGVVSLAAKGALALQRVYSYYVPTSYSPLLSKVHEVLFSDPGWGFAGDLDPDDGEIHLERTLNVVGSGAQHTTLFKDLLGHVHKVFDNDKFDTQPKFVIDTGCGDGHLLHTIYAHVRDRTARGKVLEDYPLTMIGVDFNEKARVATACNLEEHKVPHRVIAGDIGKPAALMTQLKRKKVDPSKALHVRSFLDHDRPYIAAKEPLKEDSAAAAFALAELADFVHLDKEGALIHPLELFASLVEHMARWADALQGSHGLCMLEVMQLDVLTTKRFMNDCVSFHFDIVQSLSRQYMVSAVSFAMSCAMAGLFPTDFKAVQAYPEQGRYCRMLNQHLVRKPYIIRLAELSDLSRLQTLEEKAWAPGLRASSEVLKTRLQMAPTGNFVCEVDGEIVAVLYTQRIPSVSAVDSQKFMDISASHDPKGRVLQLISISADADAKIVGVGSDLRSFALLLAKLDPTVDTVIGVTRCSNYSGDGSMAGYVAGHVQGKHADKTLGFHTGYGAHVARPVPGFRPEDEDNGGVGVLIQYDVKSWTWTSHTEITPSTNGLQKTSENAATALDKLREILTDMKHPVEDDQLGLGFFNLGIDSLEMVRIRNQLSTWAGRELSSTFLLDFPSVQEAAAELEKQKAKEGKHASALEVICQVMADMQHPLSDDQLTQGFFVLGIDSLEMIRIKNKLSQWLGEELPATFLLDYPSVRELATEVDKLVAKKQTGNGDAEAHAEPAILDVDLLLQAQEKLKKAYSLSQNQKKISALAAKHSDDKAAFTKALEPLLAEVEGSVLVSLGIIDDLQPVNLQKGRKLLTLSIKRLRRKEEVAKNDQEKTKSQGEQTAIGREKCFPLRKRELEALGLPQWRGSAR
;
A
#
# COMPACT_ATOMS: atom_id res chain seq x y z
N MET A 1 11.50 -12.80 7.27
CA MET A 1 11.02 -14.20 7.24
C MET A 1 10.40 -14.44 8.62
N VAL A 2 9.15 -14.83 8.87
CA VAL A 2 8.10 -15.58 8.18
C VAL A 2 6.74 -15.02 8.68
N VAL A 3 5.85 -14.59 7.78
CA VAL A 3 4.41 -14.85 7.92
C VAL A 3 4.07 -15.61 6.65
N LEU A 4 3.56 -16.81 6.85
CA LEU A 4 3.32 -17.84 5.85
C LEU A 4 2.39 -17.29 4.76
N SER A 5 2.93 -16.98 3.58
CA SER A 5 2.22 -17.34 2.36
C SER A 5 2.26 -18.87 2.36
N ALA A 6 1.12 -19.50 2.62
CA ALA A 6 0.92 -20.83 2.08
C ALA A 6 1.37 -20.77 0.62
N THR A 7 2.24 -21.69 0.17
CA THR A 7 2.44 -21.83 -1.28
C THR A 7 1.06 -22.02 -1.91
N VAL A 8 0.87 -21.58 -3.16
CA VAL A 8 -0.40 -21.72 -3.90
C VAL A 8 -1.01 -23.11 -3.68
N GLU A 9 -0.16 -24.14 -3.68
CA GLU A 9 -0.48 -25.55 -3.37
C GLU A 9 -1.06 -25.82 -1.97
N GLU A 10 -0.57 -25.18 -0.90
CA GLU A 10 -1.05 -25.36 0.48
C GLU A 10 -2.46 -24.75 0.69
N SER A 11 -2.80 -23.66 -0.02
CA SER A 11 -4.14 -23.05 0.05
C SER A 11 -5.21 -23.82 -0.75
N ILE A 12 -4.80 -24.53 -1.80
CA ILE A 12 -5.69 -25.20 -2.75
C ILE A 12 -6.05 -26.65 -2.31
N GLY A 13 -5.40 -27.19 -1.28
CA GLY A 13 -5.53 -28.59 -0.85
C GLY A 13 -6.95 -29.06 -0.48
N ASN A 14 -7.93 -28.17 -0.30
CA ASN A 14 -9.30 -28.49 0.13
C ASN A 14 -10.41 -28.33 -0.93
N GLY A 15 -10.08 -27.98 -2.18
CA GLY A 15 -11.09 -27.67 -3.23
C GLY A 15 -11.30 -26.16 -3.45
N ILE A 16 -12.30 -25.78 -4.24
CA ILE A 16 -12.60 -24.36 -4.51
C ILE A 16 -13.37 -23.73 -3.36
N ASP A 17 -12.81 -22.68 -2.76
CA ASP A 17 -13.49 -21.81 -1.81
C ASP A 17 -13.48 -20.39 -2.37
N LEU A 18 -14.66 -19.78 -2.55
CA LEU A 18 -14.79 -18.42 -3.07
C LEU A 18 -14.09 -17.39 -2.16
N ASN A 19 -13.93 -17.67 -0.87
CA ASN A 19 -13.22 -16.79 0.06
C ASN A 19 -11.70 -16.81 -0.13
N ALA A 20 -11.14 -17.95 -0.58
CA ALA A 20 -9.71 -18.15 -0.72
C ALA A 20 -9.22 -17.95 -2.16
N ASN A 21 -10.06 -18.28 -3.14
CA ASN A 21 -9.67 -18.40 -4.55
C ASN A 21 -10.33 -17.34 -5.46
N ALA A 22 -10.93 -16.29 -4.89
CA ALA A 22 -11.67 -15.29 -5.66
C ALA A 22 -10.85 -14.73 -6.85
N PHE A 23 -9.58 -14.38 -6.66
CA PHE A 23 -8.77 -13.84 -7.75
C PHE A 23 -8.38 -14.89 -8.80
N LEU A 24 -8.09 -16.12 -8.39
CA LEU A 24 -7.74 -17.21 -9.32
C LEU A 24 -8.86 -17.52 -10.32
N LEU A 25 -10.13 -17.42 -9.92
CA LEU A 25 -11.26 -17.64 -10.83
C LEU A 25 -11.31 -16.57 -11.92
N VAL A 26 -11.13 -15.29 -11.58
CA VAL A 26 -11.13 -14.22 -12.60
C VAL A 26 -9.83 -14.18 -13.41
N HIS A 27 -8.71 -14.64 -12.84
CA HIS A 27 -7.49 -14.96 -13.60
C HIS A 27 -7.78 -15.99 -14.69
N GLY A 28 -8.52 -17.05 -14.33
CA GLY A 28 -8.99 -18.09 -15.24
C GLY A 28 -9.84 -17.54 -16.38
N TRP A 29 -10.81 -16.68 -16.10
CA TRP A 29 -11.61 -16.01 -17.12
C TRP A 29 -10.81 -15.16 -18.10
N THR A 30 -9.76 -14.48 -17.64
CA THR A 30 -8.98 -13.61 -18.52
C THR A 30 -7.94 -14.39 -19.31
N ALA A 31 -7.19 -15.27 -18.63
CA ALA A 31 -6.19 -16.10 -19.28
C ALA A 31 -6.81 -17.17 -20.15
N GLY A 32 -7.99 -17.70 -19.82
CA GLY A 32 -8.64 -18.78 -20.54
C GLY A 32 -8.79 -18.54 -22.04
N ALA A 33 -9.22 -17.32 -22.43
CA ALA A 33 -9.34 -16.93 -23.83
C ALA A 33 -8.00 -17.00 -24.57
N LEU A 34 -6.92 -16.53 -23.93
CA LEU A 34 -5.56 -16.61 -24.48
C LEU A 34 -5.01 -18.04 -24.48
N LEU A 35 -5.26 -18.80 -23.41
CA LEU A 35 -4.77 -20.16 -23.24
C LEU A 35 -5.38 -21.12 -24.27
N LEU A 36 -6.66 -20.92 -24.60
CA LEU A 36 -7.36 -21.65 -25.66
C LEU A 36 -6.66 -21.50 -27.01
N GLU A 37 -6.21 -20.29 -27.37
CA GLU A 37 -5.40 -20.07 -28.58
C GLU A 37 -3.96 -20.59 -28.42
N SER A 38 -3.40 -20.50 -27.22
CA SER A 38 -2.02 -20.88 -26.96
C SER A 38 -1.76 -22.38 -27.13
N ALA A 39 -2.75 -23.22 -26.79
CA ALA A 39 -2.60 -24.67 -26.70
C ALA A 39 -2.52 -25.38 -28.07
N ASP A 40 -3.00 -24.76 -29.15
CA ASP A 40 -2.99 -25.37 -30.48
C ASP A 40 -1.56 -25.36 -31.09
N LYS A 41 -1.05 -24.17 -31.44
CA LYS A 41 0.23 -24.04 -32.16
C LYS A 41 1.29 -23.25 -31.41
N LEU A 42 0.90 -22.33 -30.53
CA LEU A 42 1.83 -21.36 -29.93
C LEU A 42 2.74 -21.99 -28.87
N LEU A 43 2.18 -22.61 -27.83
CA LEU A 43 2.97 -23.30 -26.80
C LEU A 43 3.78 -24.47 -27.38
N PRO A 44 3.24 -25.31 -28.29
CA PRO A 44 4.04 -26.31 -28.98
C PRO A 44 5.22 -25.76 -29.79
N ALA A 45 5.10 -24.56 -30.38
CA ALA A 45 6.20 -23.91 -31.10
C ALA A 45 7.33 -23.42 -30.17
N CYS A 46 7.05 -23.23 -28.88
CA CYS A 46 8.02 -22.76 -27.88
C CYS A 46 8.95 -23.86 -27.32
N ARG A 47 9.04 -25.05 -27.96
CA ARG A 47 9.98 -26.12 -27.56
C ARG A 47 11.47 -25.73 -27.67
N SER A 48 11.76 -24.68 -28.42
CA SER A 48 13.08 -24.04 -28.52
C SER A 48 12.93 -22.55 -28.24
N ALA A 49 13.98 -21.93 -27.69
CA ALA A 49 13.97 -20.51 -27.38
C ALA A 49 13.76 -19.67 -28.66
N LYS A 50 12.69 -18.88 -28.70
CA LYS A 50 12.30 -18.03 -29.85
C LYS A 50 11.82 -16.66 -29.39
N THR A 51 12.09 -15.64 -30.18
CA THR A 51 11.54 -14.29 -30.03
C THR A 51 10.07 -14.24 -30.44
N VAL A 52 9.38 -13.15 -30.08
CA VAL A 52 7.98 -12.92 -30.52
C VAL A 52 7.87 -12.93 -32.04
N SER A 53 8.80 -12.28 -32.75
CA SER A 53 8.80 -12.21 -34.22
C SER A 53 8.98 -13.57 -34.88
N GLU A 54 9.87 -14.41 -34.35
CA GLU A 54 10.05 -15.78 -34.86
C GLU A 54 8.79 -16.63 -34.64
N LEU A 55 8.16 -16.53 -33.47
CA LEU A 55 6.91 -17.23 -33.16
C LEU A 55 5.75 -16.72 -34.03
N ALA A 56 5.64 -15.42 -34.26
CA ALA A 56 4.65 -14.83 -35.15
C ALA A 56 4.80 -15.36 -36.58
N ALA A 57 6.03 -15.40 -37.11
CA ALA A 57 6.33 -15.92 -38.44
C ALA A 57 5.99 -17.42 -38.58
N GLU A 58 6.26 -18.22 -37.55
CA GLU A 58 6.00 -19.67 -37.56
C GLU A 58 4.51 -20.02 -37.43
N THR A 59 3.77 -19.25 -36.64
CA THR A 59 2.39 -19.59 -36.26
C THR A 59 1.33 -18.80 -37.02
N GLY A 60 1.73 -17.72 -37.69
CA GLY A 60 0.83 -16.79 -38.38
C GLY A 60 0.15 -15.77 -37.46
N ALA A 61 0.48 -15.76 -36.16
CA ALA A 61 -0.03 -14.77 -35.23
C ALA A 61 0.60 -13.38 -35.46
N LYS A 62 -0.12 -12.33 -35.05
CA LYS A 62 0.34 -10.94 -35.07
C LYS A 62 1.18 -10.67 -33.82
N GLU A 63 2.36 -10.08 -34.01
CA GLU A 63 3.37 -9.90 -32.96
C GLU A 63 2.83 -9.23 -31.69
N GLY A 64 2.01 -8.18 -31.84
CA GLY A 64 1.43 -7.42 -30.74
C GLY A 64 0.61 -8.26 -29.76
N PRO A 65 -0.56 -8.74 -30.17
CA PRO A 65 -1.39 -9.61 -29.34
C PRO A 65 -0.67 -10.89 -28.90
N LEU A 66 0.22 -11.43 -29.74
CA LEU A 66 1.04 -12.59 -29.39
C LEU A 66 1.94 -12.30 -28.18
N ALA A 67 2.59 -11.14 -28.11
CA ALA A 67 3.43 -10.80 -26.96
C ALA A 67 2.64 -10.73 -25.65
N ILE A 68 1.39 -10.27 -25.68
CA ILE A 68 0.50 -10.27 -24.50
C ILE A 68 0.19 -11.71 -24.07
N LEU A 69 -0.11 -12.59 -25.02
CA LEU A 69 -0.33 -14.02 -24.76
C LEU A 69 0.91 -14.68 -24.16
N LEU A 70 2.10 -14.42 -24.72
CA LEU A 70 3.35 -14.97 -24.22
C LEU A 70 3.65 -14.47 -22.80
N ARG A 71 3.42 -13.18 -22.52
CA ARG A 71 3.52 -12.62 -21.17
C ARG A 71 2.54 -13.30 -20.19
N CYS A 72 1.29 -13.53 -20.60
CA CYS A 72 0.29 -14.28 -19.83
C CYS A 72 0.80 -15.69 -19.48
N CYS A 73 1.30 -16.43 -20.47
CA CYS A 73 1.88 -17.76 -20.26
C CYS A 73 3.12 -17.74 -19.35
N SER A 74 3.97 -16.71 -19.45
CA SER A 74 5.12 -16.56 -18.55
C SER A 74 4.73 -16.29 -17.10
N ALA A 75 3.72 -15.45 -16.86
CA ALA A 75 3.21 -15.19 -15.52
C ALA A 75 2.54 -16.42 -14.89
N LEU A 76 1.91 -17.29 -15.69
CA LEU A 76 1.40 -18.59 -15.25
C LEU A 76 2.50 -19.66 -15.08
N GLY A 77 3.71 -19.42 -15.59
CA GLY A 77 4.83 -20.35 -15.51
C GLY A 77 4.84 -21.43 -16.60
N TYR A 78 4.09 -21.25 -17.69
CA TYR A 78 4.14 -22.12 -18.87
C TYR A 78 5.29 -21.79 -19.82
N LEU A 79 5.81 -20.57 -19.75
CA LEU A 79 6.96 -20.11 -20.53
C LEU A 79 8.00 -19.45 -19.62
N ASP A 80 9.27 -19.78 -19.82
CA ASP A 80 10.39 -19.02 -19.29
C ASP A 80 10.76 -17.91 -20.28
N PHE A 81 10.78 -16.67 -19.79
CA PHE A 81 11.19 -15.50 -20.57
C PHE A 81 12.61 -15.09 -20.21
N ASN A 82 13.47 -14.94 -21.21
CA ASN A 82 14.79 -14.34 -21.04
C ASN A 82 14.73 -12.86 -21.42
N PRO A 83 14.86 -11.92 -20.47
CA PRO A 83 14.73 -10.49 -20.75
C PRO A 83 15.86 -9.91 -21.59
N VAL A 84 17.02 -10.59 -21.65
CA VAL A 84 18.19 -10.13 -22.43
C VAL A 84 18.03 -10.51 -23.90
N SER A 85 17.80 -11.79 -24.18
CA SER A 85 17.60 -12.26 -25.56
C SER A 85 16.17 -12.03 -26.07
N ARG A 86 15.24 -11.65 -25.18
CA ARG A 86 13.80 -11.51 -25.45
C ARG A 86 13.18 -12.77 -26.06
N THR A 87 13.68 -13.93 -25.65
CA THR A 87 13.22 -15.24 -26.13
C THR A 87 12.36 -15.93 -25.08
N TYR A 88 11.37 -16.69 -25.55
CA TYR A 88 10.48 -17.52 -24.78
C TYR A 88 10.81 -19.00 -25.01
N LEU A 89 10.79 -19.78 -23.93
CA LEU A 89 10.98 -21.23 -23.95
C LEU A 89 9.89 -21.89 -23.12
N ALA A 90 9.30 -22.98 -23.62
CA ALA A 90 8.33 -23.76 -22.88
C ALA A 90 8.94 -24.33 -21.59
N ALA A 91 8.25 -24.15 -20.47
CA ALA A 91 8.65 -24.73 -19.21
C ALA A 91 8.45 -26.26 -19.24
N ASP A 92 9.40 -27.01 -18.70
CA ASP A 92 9.25 -28.45 -18.52
C ASP A 92 8.32 -28.74 -17.33
N GLY A 93 7.18 -29.39 -17.57
CA GLY A 93 6.26 -29.69 -16.48
C GLY A 93 5.04 -30.51 -16.88
N THR A 94 4.53 -31.29 -15.92
CA THR A 94 3.30 -32.09 -16.12
C THR A 94 2.06 -31.22 -16.28
N GLU A 95 2.01 -30.03 -15.65
CA GLU A 95 0.88 -29.12 -15.78
C GLU A 95 0.72 -28.58 -17.21
N LEU A 96 1.82 -28.24 -17.90
CA LEU A 96 1.77 -27.80 -19.29
C LEU A 96 1.22 -28.92 -20.20
N GLN A 97 1.59 -30.18 -19.96
CA GLN A 97 1.04 -31.30 -20.72
C GLN A 97 -0.46 -31.51 -20.45
N GLU A 98 -0.90 -31.35 -19.20
CA GLU A 98 -2.33 -31.38 -18.86
C GLU A 98 -3.09 -30.23 -19.55
N LEU A 99 -2.56 -29.00 -19.52
CA LEU A 99 -3.12 -27.85 -20.23
C LEU A 99 -3.32 -28.14 -21.72
N LEU A 100 -2.28 -28.62 -22.41
CA LEU A 100 -2.34 -28.94 -23.84
C LEU A 100 -3.38 -30.05 -24.12
N SER A 101 -3.54 -31.02 -23.21
CA SER A 101 -4.54 -32.08 -23.36
C SER A 101 -5.97 -31.56 -23.21
N TRP A 102 -6.21 -30.62 -22.29
CA TRP A 102 -7.54 -30.08 -22.03
C TRP A 102 -7.96 -29.02 -23.03
N LEU A 103 -7.03 -28.16 -23.44
CA LEU A 103 -7.31 -27.01 -24.29
C LEU A 103 -6.96 -27.20 -25.76
N GLY A 104 -6.38 -28.34 -26.13
CA GLY A 104 -6.12 -28.71 -27.52
C GLY A 104 -7.39 -28.63 -28.39
N PRO A 105 -7.24 -28.36 -29.70
CA PRO A 105 -8.35 -27.99 -30.59
C PRO A 105 -9.46 -29.07 -30.69
N ASP A 106 -9.09 -30.34 -30.59
CA ASP A 106 -10.03 -31.45 -30.69
C ASP A 106 -10.73 -31.80 -29.37
N SER A 107 -10.29 -31.20 -28.26
CA SER A 107 -10.83 -31.47 -26.92
C SER A 107 -12.27 -30.97 -26.78
N GLU A 108 -13.15 -31.82 -26.27
CA GLU A 108 -14.52 -31.44 -25.92
C GLU A 108 -14.56 -30.29 -24.90
N ALA A 109 -13.57 -30.24 -23.99
CA ALA A 109 -13.43 -29.13 -23.06
C ALA A 109 -13.13 -27.82 -23.78
N SER A 110 -12.17 -27.81 -24.72
CA SER A 110 -11.82 -26.63 -25.52
C SER A 110 -13.04 -26.10 -26.29
N LYS A 111 -13.81 -26.98 -26.95
CA LYS A 111 -15.02 -26.61 -27.71
C LYS A 111 -16.07 -25.93 -26.82
N HIS A 112 -16.35 -26.49 -25.65
CA HIS A 112 -17.34 -25.93 -24.72
C HIS A 112 -16.88 -24.58 -24.14
N LEU A 113 -15.62 -24.49 -23.71
CA LEU A 113 -15.07 -23.26 -23.14
C LEU A 113 -15.02 -22.12 -24.17
N ARG A 114 -14.70 -22.40 -25.43
CA ARG A 114 -14.79 -21.42 -26.53
C ARG A 114 -16.22 -20.93 -26.74
N ARG A 115 -17.20 -21.83 -26.62
CA ARG A 115 -18.62 -21.51 -26.75
C ARG A 115 -19.10 -20.57 -25.64
N ILE A 116 -18.58 -20.73 -24.41
CA ILE A 116 -18.87 -19.81 -23.30
C ILE A 116 -18.43 -18.38 -23.65
N TYR A 117 -17.20 -18.17 -24.14
CA TYR A 117 -16.78 -16.82 -24.55
C TYR A 117 -17.63 -16.24 -25.68
N ALA A 118 -18.09 -17.09 -26.61
CA ALA A 118 -18.91 -16.64 -27.73
C ALA A 118 -20.33 -16.25 -27.32
N GLU A 119 -20.97 -17.01 -26.43
CA GLU A 119 -22.41 -16.96 -26.16
C GLU A 119 -22.78 -16.44 -24.75
N ALA A 120 -21.91 -16.55 -23.75
CA ALA A 120 -22.21 -16.18 -22.36
C ALA A 120 -21.59 -14.82 -21.96
N LYS A 121 -22.09 -13.73 -22.57
CA LYS A 121 -21.62 -12.36 -22.33
C LYS A 121 -22.29 -11.74 -21.10
N PRO A 122 -21.59 -11.59 -19.96
CA PRO A 122 -22.19 -11.02 -18.75
C PRO A 122 -22.45 -9.51 -18.88
N PRO A 123 -23.45 -8.97 -18.15
CA PRO A 123 -24.42 -9.70 -17.34
C PRO A 123 -25.53 -10.33 -18.21
N PHE A 124 -25.93 -11.57 -17.90
CA PHE A 124 -27.07 -12.24 -18.56
C PHE A 124 -28.14 -12.73 -17.56
N PRO A 125 -29.41 -12.87 -17.96
CA PRO A 125 -30.49 -13.37 -17.08
C PRO A 125 -30.24 -14.80 -16.57
N MET A 126 -30.73 -15.11 -15.37
CA MET A 126 -30.53 -16.42 -14.74
C MET A 126 -31.23 -17.58 -15.45
N ASP A 127 -32.28 -17.31 -16.23
CA ASP A 127 -33.05 -18.30 -17.00
C ASP A 127 -32.67 -18.31 -18.50
N SER A 128 -31.58 -17.65 -18.87
CA SER A 128 -31.09 -17.58 -20.25
C SER A 128 -30.37 -18.85 -20.70
N ASP A 129 -30.25 -19.00 -22.02
CA ASP A 129 -29.42 -20.04 -22.64
C ASP A 129 -27.94 -19.90 -22.23
N SER A 130 -27.45 -18.67 -22.05
CA SER A 130 -26.10 -18.38 -21.56
C SER A 130 -25.86 -18.92 -20.14
N PHE A 131 -26.85 -18.77 -19.25
CA PHE A 131 -26.77 -19.33 -17.91
C PHE A 131 -26.77 -20.86 -17.94
N THR A 132 -27.63 -21.45 -18.78
CA THR A 132 -27.71 -22.90 -18.96
C THR A 132 -26.41 -23.46 -19.54
N LEU A 133 -25.80 -22.78 -20.51
CA LEU A 133 -24.52 -23.18 -21.11
C LEU A 133 -23.41 -23.29 -20.05
N CYS A 134 -23.32 -22.34 -19.13
CA CYS A 134 -22.35 -22.40 -18.03
C CYS A 134 -22.64 -23.56 -17.06
N LEU A 135 -23.92 -23.80 -16.73
CA LEU A 135 -24.30 -24.94 -15.87
C LEU A 135 -24.01 -26.30 -16.51
N ASP A 136 -24.26 -26.43 -17.82
CA ASP A 136 -23.96 -27.65 -18.57
C ASP A 136 -22.45 -27.92 -18.60
N ALA A 137 -21.62 -26.88 -18.81
CA ALA A 137 -20.17 -27.02 -18.71
C ALA A 137 -19.72 -27.46 -17.31
N TRP A 138 -20.32 -26.89 -16.25
CA TRP A 138 -20.04 -27.26 -14.86
C TRP A 138 -20.44 -28.71 -14.54
N ARG A 139 -21.55 -29.19 -15.11
CA ARG A 139 -22.06 -30.55 -14.88
C ARG A 139 -21.32 -31.60 -15.70
N ASP A 140 -21.19 -31.39 -17.00
CA ASP A 140 -20.85 -32.45 -17.95
C ASP A 140 -19.37 -32.47 -18.33
N VAL A 141 -18.71 -31.30 -18.32
CA VAL A 141 -17.34 -31.16 -18.84
C VAL A 141 -16.32 -31.03 -17.73
N ARG A 142 -16.62 -30.21 -16.72
CA ARG A 142 -15.75 -29.95 -15.56
C ARG A 142 -15.24 -31.19 -14.82
N PRO A 143 -16.03 -32.27 -14.61
CA PRO A 143 -15.53 -33.45 -13.92
C PRO A 143 -14.24 -34.03 -14.53
N GLY A 144 -14.01 -33.81 -15.84
CA GLY A 144 -12.77 -34.14 -16.53
C GLY A 144 -11.58 -33.34 -15.98
N TRP A 145 -11.53 -32.02 -16.19
CA TRP A 145 -10.37 -31.22 -15.78
C TRP A 145 -10.25 -31.03 -14.27
N LYS A 146 -11.34 -31.18 -13.51
CA LYS A 146 -11.30 -31.20 -12.04
C LYS A 146 -10.42 -32.35 -11.50
N ALA A 147 -10.31 -33.43 -12.26
CA ALA A 147 -9.44 -34.57 -11.94
C ALA A 147 -7.96 -34.34 -12.28
N SER A 148 -7.59 -33.18 -12.84
CA SER A 148 -6.19 -32.83 -13.13
C SER A 148 -5.32 -32.89 -11.88
N LYS A 149 -4.05 -33.24 -12.09
CA LYS A 149 -3.03 -33.23 -11.03
C LYS A 149 -2.74 -31.79 -10.61
N SER A 150 -2.61 -30.88 -11.56
CA SER A 150 -2.56 -29.46 -11.23
C SER A 150 -3.92 -28.95 -10.76
N LYS A 151 -3.97 -28.54 -9.50
CA LYS A 151 -5.15 -27.89 -8.96
C LYS A 151 -5.29 -26.44 -9.42
N MET A 152 -4.18 -25.74 -9.66
CA MET A 152 -4.20 -24.38 -10.18
C MET A 152 -4.86 -24.36 -11.56
N LEU A 153 -4.44 -25.25 -12.47
CA LEU A 153 -5.06 -25.39 -13.79
C LEU A 153 -6.56 -25.66 -13.68
N GLY A 154 -6.98 -26.59 -12.81
CA GLY A 154 -8.39 -26.87 -12.58
C GLY A 154 -9.20 -25.63 -12.16
N ILE A 155 -8.64 -24.80 -11.27
CA ILE A 155 -9.28 -23.55 -10.82
C ILE A 155 -9.34 -22.50 -11.94
N LEU A 156 -8.29 -22.37 -12.74
CA LEU A 156 -8.29 -21.45 -13.89
C LEU A 156 -9.39 -21.83 -14.90
N LEU A 157 -9.55 -23.13 -15.18
CA LEU A 157 -10.62 -23.62 -16.07
C LEU A 157 -12.01 -23.44 -15.46
N ASP A 158 -12.16 -23.66 -14.14
CA ASP A 158 -13.38 -23.35 -13.42
C ASP A 158 -13.72 -21.85 -13.48
N GLY A 159 -12.71 -20.99 -13.54
CA GLY A 159 -12.84 -19.54 -13.71
C GLY A 159 -13.55 -19.12 -15.00
N ILE A 160 -13.31 -19.83 -16.11
CA ILE A 160 -13.97 -19.56 -17.40
C ILE A 160 -15.49 -19.74 -17.29
N VAL A 161 -15.93 -20.70 -16.47
CA VAL A 161 -17.35 -21.00 -16.24
C VAL A 161 -17.94 -20.10 -15.15
N LEU A 162 -17.24 -19.98 -14.01
CA LEU A 162 -17.77 -19.34 -12.82
C LEU A 162 -17.74 -17.81 -12.88
N ALA A 163 -16.73 -17.19 -13.47
CA ALA A 163 -16.65 -15.72 -13.49
C ALA A 163 -17.84 -15.04 -14.19
N PRO A 164 -18.26 -15.43 -15.41
CA PRO A 164 -19.41 -14.81 -16.07
C PRO A 164 -20.73 -15.15 -15.35
N LEU A 165 -20.83 -16.34 -14.76
CA LEU A 165 -22.02 -16.77 -14.02
C LEU A 165 -22.18 -16.00 -12.69
N LEU A 166 -21.12 -15.91 -11.89
CA LEU A 166 -21.12 -15.17 -10.62
C LEU A 166 -21.29 -13.67 -10.83
N THR A 167 -20.68 -13.11 -11.89
CA THR A 167 -20.89 -11.71 -12.29
C THR A 167 -22.37 -11.46 -12.59
N SER A 168 -22.98 -12.29 -13.45
CA SER A 168 -24.39 -12.14 -13.83
C SER A 168 -25.34 -12.28 -12.63
N LEU A 169 -25.08 -13.25 -11.75
CA LEU A 169 -25.86 -13.45 -10.52
C LEU A 169 -25.81 -12.22 -9.60
N THR A 170 -24.59 -11.76 -9.29
CA THR A 170 -24.40 -10.65 -8.34
C THR A 170 -24.81 -9.30 -8.94
N TYR A 171 -24.66 -9.13 -10.24
CA TYR A 171 -25.13 -7.95 -10.96
C TYR A 171 -26.66 -7.87 -10.90
N ASN A 172 -27.37 -8.89 -11.38
CA ASN A 172 -28.85 -8.89 -11.44
C ASN A 172 -29.52 -8.87 -10.05
N ALA A 173 -28.79 -9.25 -8.99
CA ALA A 173 -29.30 -9.15 -7.63
C ALA A 173 -29.44 -7.69 -7.16
N ARG A 174 -28.59 -6.78 -7.66
CA ARG A 174 -28.43 -5.42 -7.13
C ARG A 174 -28.67 -4.33 -8.16
N TRP A 175 -28.29 -4.53 -9.41
CA TRP A 175 -28.25 -3.52 -10.45
C TRP A 175 -29.28 -3.81 -11.55
N ASP A 176 -29.84 -2.76 -12.13
CA ASP A 176 -30.69 -2.87 -13.31
C ASP A 176 -29.88 -2.88 -14.63
N GLU A 177 -30.59 -2.94 -15.76
CA GLU A 177 -30.01 -2.92 -17.11
C GLU A 177 -29.25 -1.62 -17.44
N LYS A 178 -29.44 -0.54 -16.68
CA LYS A 178 -28.72 0.73 -16.83
C LYS A 178 -27.59 0.90 -15.82
N GLY A 179 -27.36 -0.09 -14.96
CA GLY A 179 -26.35 -0.02 -13.91
C GLY A 179 -26.75 0.85 -12.73
N LEU A 180 -28.05 1.04 -12.49
CA LEU A 180 -28.57 1.74 -11.32
C LEU A 180 -28.82 0.76 -10.17
N ASP A 181 -28.42 1.13 -8.96
CA ASP A 181 -28.66 0.31 -7.76
C ASP A 181 -30.16 0.27 -7.46
N MET A 182 -30.73 -0.94 -7.41
CA MET A 182 -32.14 -1.18 -7.14
C MET A 182 -32.50 -1.00 -5.65
N GLY A 183 -31.56 -0.66 -4.77
CA GLY A 183 -31.81 -0.35 -3.35
C GLY A 183 -32.22 -1.56 -2.51
N ARG A 184 -31.81 -2.77 -2.91
CA ARG A 184 -32.18 -4.02 -2.22
C ARG A 184 -31.19 -4.31 -1.08
N GLU A 185 -31.50 -3.85 0.13
CA GLU A 185 -30.66 -4.04 1.34
C GLU A 185 -30.26 -5.50 1.63
N LYS A 186 -31.06 -6.46 1.16
CA LYS A 186 -30.88 -7.92 1.32
C LYS A 186 -30.59 -8.66 0.01
N ALA A 187 -30.02 -7.97 -0.98
CA ALA A 187 -29.75 -8.53 -2.31
C ALA A 187 -28.94 -9.85 -2.29
N PHE A 188 -28.17 -10.09 -1.23
CA PHE A 188 -27.32 -11.27 -1.06
C PHE A 188 -27.76 -12.17 0.11
N ASP A 189 -29.01 -12.09 0.57
CA ASP A 189 -29.53 -13.00 1.60
C ASP A 189 -29.96 -14.34 0.99
N SER A 190 -30.54 -14.29 -0.21
CA SER A 190 -31.01 -15.48 -0.93
C SER A 190 -31.08 -15.27 -2.43
N PHE A 191 -30.90 -16.34 -3.19
CA PHE A 191 -31.17 -16.38 -4.63
C PHE A 191 -32.33 -17.33 -4.94
N ASP A 192 -33.23 -16.91 -5.82
CA ASP A 192 -34.39 -17.69 -6.22
C ASP A 192 -34.19 -18.32 -7.60
N PHE A 193 -34.06 -19.65 -7.63
CA PHE A 193 -33.92 -20.43 -8.87
C PHE A 193 -35.14 -21.28 -9.17
N ARG A 194 -36.32 -20.98 -8.61
CA ARG A 194 -37.57 -21.73 -8.85
C ARG A 194 -37.98 -21.76 -10.32
N SER A 195 -37.59 -20.75 -11.10
CA SER A 195 -37.82 -20.70 -12.56
C SER A 195 -36.98 -21.71 -13.34
N LEU A 196 -35.89 -22.23 -12.77
CA LEU A 196 -35.02 -23.19 -13.44
C LEU A 196 -35.60 -24.61 -13.47
N SER A 197 -35.21 -25.37 -14.49
CA SER A 197 -35.52 -26.80 -14.55
C SER A 197 -34.98 -27.54 -13.31
N LYS A 198 -35.59 -28.67 -12.97
CA LYS A 198 -35.16 -29.46 -11.80
C LYS A 198 -33.66 -29.84 -11.87
N ALA A 199 -33.19 -30.26 -13.05
CA ALA A 199 -31.79 -30.61 -13.26
C ALA A 199 -30.86 -29.41 -13.03
N SER A 200 -31.21 -28.23 -13.56
CA SER A 200 -30.44 -27.00 -13.37
C SER A 200 -30.40 -26.56 -11.90
N ARG A 201 -31.52 -26.69 -11.17
CA ARG A 201 -31.57 -26.42 -9.70
C ARG A 201 -30.65 -27.35 -8.91
N GLU A 202 -30.59 -28.63 -9.25
CA GLU A 202 -29.68 -29.58 -8.61
C GLU A 202 -28.20 -29.22 -8.87
N VAL A 203 -27.86 -28.77 -10.09
CA VAL A 203 -26.50 -28.33 -10.43
C VAL A 203 -26.12 -27.06 -9.67
N VAL A 204 -26.96 -26.02 -9.67
CA VAL A 204 -26.75 -24.80 -8.88
C VAL A 204 -26.64 -25.14 -7.39
N GLY A 205 -27.49 -26.05 -6.93
CA GLY A 205 -27.47 -26.69 -5.62
C GLY A 205 -26.08 -27.14 -5.19
N GLY A 206 -25.55 -28.11 -5.93
CA GLY A 206 -24.23 -28.66 -5.68
C GLY A 206 -23.12 -27.63 -5.83
N MET A 207 -23.22 -26.72 -6.79
CA MET A 207 -22.22 -25.67 -7.03
C MET A 207 -22.11 -24.72 -5.83
N PHE A 208 -23.21 -24.17 -5.32
CA PHE A 208 -23.18 -23.26 -4.16
C PHE A 208 -22.68 -23.94 -2.88
N GLN A 209 -22.99 -25.22 -2.72
CA GLN A 209 -22.47 -26.02 -1.63
C GLN A 209 -20.96 -26.26 -1.77
N GLU A 210 -20.48 -26.59 -2.99
CA GLU A 210 -19.05 -26.78 -3.27
C GLU A 210 -18.25 -25.50 -3.06
N LEU A 211 -18.78 -24.35 -3.51
CA LEU A 211 -18.15 -23.03 -3.34
C LEU A 211 -18.19 -22.52 -1.88
N GLY A 212 -18.91 -23.20 -0.98
CA GLY A 212 -19.03 -22.82 0.43
C GLY A 212 -19.89 -21.57 0.67
N VAL A 213 -20.81 -21.25 -0.25
CA VAL A 213 -21.54 -19.97 -0.24
C VAL A 213 -22.91 -20.09 0.43
N GLY A 214 -23.59 -21.23 0.28
CA GLY A 214 -24.92 -21.41 0.86
C GLY A 214 -25.45 -22.83 0.72
N SER A 215 -26.63 -23.05 1.28
CA SER A 215 -27.38 -24.29 1.14
C SER A 215 -28.65 -24.05 0.31
N VAL A 216 -29.01 -25.04 -0.49
CA VAL A 216 -30.14 -24.96 -1.41
C VAL A 216 -31.26 -25.84 -0.89
N ASP A 217 -32.47 -25.29 -0.84
CA ASP A 217 -33.65 -26.07 -0.48
C ASP A 217 -34.18 -26.89 -1.68
N PRO A 218 -35.03 -27.92 -1.46
CA PRO A 218 -35.60 -28.73 -2.53
C PRO A 218 -36.41 -27.93 -3.57
N GLU A 219 -36.90 -26.75 -3.19
CA GLU A 219 -37.70 -25.85 -4.00
C GLU A 219 -36.83 -25.00 -4.95
N GLY A 220 -35.52 -24.89 -4.70
CA GLY A 220 -34.56 -24.15 -5.53
C GLY A 220 -34.26 -22.74 -5.04
N VAL A 221 -34.56 -22.43 -3.78
CA VAL A 221 -34.12 -21.20 -3.13
C VAL A 221 -32.79 -21.47 -2.42
N VAL A 222 -31.79 -20.65 -2.72
CA VAL A 222 -30.49 -20.70 -2.05
C VAL A 222 -30.48 -19.70 -0.94
N SER A 223 -30.38 -20.20 0.30
CA SER A 223 -30.15 -19.35 1.46
C SER A 223 -28.64 -19.23 1.70
N LEU A 224 -28.13 -18.00 1.76
CA LEU A 224 -26.71 -17.76 1.91
C LEU A 224 -26.28 -17.79 3.37
N ALA A 225 -25.14 -18.41 3.63
CA ALA A 225 -24.47 -18.25 4.92
C ALA A 225 -23.80 -16.86 4.96
N ALA A 226 -23.64 -16.25 6.14
CA ALA A 226 -23.02 -14.93 6.27
C ALA A 226 -21.64 -14.82 5.58
N LYS A 227 -20.83 -15.89 5.64
CA LYS A 227 -19.54 -15.95 4.94
C LYS A 227 -19.70 -15.99 3.42
N GLY A 228 -20.69 -16.70 2.92
CA GLY A 228 -20.97 -16.78 1.48
C GLY A 228 -21.51 -15.49 0.91
N ALA A 229 -22.41 -14.81 1.63
CA ALA A 229 -22.87 -13.47 1.27
C ALA A 229 -21.70 -12.49 1.15
N LEU A 230 -20.77 -12.50 2.11
CA LEU A 230 -19.56 -11.67 2.04
C LEU A 230 -18.64 -12.05 0.86
N ALA A 231 -18.49 -13.35 0.57
CA ALA A 231 -17.69 -13.82 -0.56
C ALA A 231 -18.28 -13.35 -1.90
N LEU A 232 -19.61 -13.44 -2.07
CA LEU A 232 -20.31 -12.94 -3.25
C LEU A 232 -20.31 -11.43 -3.35
N GLN A 233 -20.37 -10.70 -2.24
CA GLN A 233 -20.19 -9.25 -2.28
C GLN A 233 -18.86 -8.88 -2.94
N ARG A 234 -17.76 -9.60 -2.64
CA ARG A 234 -16.42 -9.36 -3.23
C ARG A 234 -16.33 -9.65 -4.74
N VAL A 235 -17.30 -10.35 -5.32
CA VAL A 235 -17.37 -10.61 -6.77
C VAL A 235 -17.53 -9.32 -7.59
N TYR A 236 -17.84 -8.17 -6.97
CA TYR A 236 -17.74 -6.87 -7.65
C TYR A 236 -16.39 -6.67 -8.36
N SER A 237 -15.31 -7.26 -7.82
CA SER A 237 -13.97 -7.22 -8.43
C SER A 237 -13.88 -7.92 -9.80
N TYR A 238 -14.86 -8.74 -10.16
CA TYR A 238 -14.93 -9.44 -11.44
C TYR A 238 -15.56 -8.59 -12.54
N TYR A 239 -16.29 -7.53 -12.19
CA TYR A 239 -17.09 -6.77 -13.15
C TYR A 239 -16.21 -6.11 -14.21
N VAL A 240 -15.09 -5.51 -13.80
CA VAL A 240 -14.15 -4.90 -14.76
C VAL A 240 -13.59 -5.96 -15.71
N PRO A 241 -12.96 -7.07 -15.27
CA PRO A 241 -12.44 -8.08 -16.20
C PRO A 241 -13.50 -8.76 -17.08
N THR A 242 -14.70 -9.00 -16.54
CA THR A 242 -15.79 -9.65 -17.30
C THR A 242 -16.51 -8.70 -18.26
N SER A 243 -16.46 -7.38 -18.01
CA SER A 243 -16.93 -6.37 -18.96
C SER A 243 -16.20 -6.42 -20.30
N TYR A 244 -14.94 -6.89 -20.32
CA TYR A 244 -14.18 -7.13 -21.56
C TYR A 244 -14.57 -8.44 -22.28
N SER A 245 -15.70 -9.07 -21.94
CA SER A 245 -16.19 -10.25 -22.65
C SER A 245 -16.30 -10.08 -24.17
N PRO A 246 -16.68 -8.91 -24.74
CA PRO A 246 -16.66 -8.73 -26.20
C PRO A 246 -15.25 -8.88 -26.77
N LEU A 247 -14.24 -8.21 -26.20
CA LEU A 247 -12.84 -8.33 -26.60
C LEU A 247 -12.29 -9.75 -26.42
N LEU A 248 -12.57 -10.39 -25.28
CA LEU A 248 -12.13 -11.76 -25.01
C LEU A 248 -12.75 -12.78 -25.98
N SER A 249 -13.99 -12.56 -26.43
CA SER A 249 -14.64 -13.38 -27.46
C SER A 249 -13.99 -13.26 -28.84
N LYS A 250 -13.19 -12.21 -29.05
CA LYS A 250 -12.51 -11.88 -30.32
C LYS A 250 -11.01 -12.13 -30.30
N VAL A 251 -10.47 -12.75 -29.26
CA VAL A 251 -9.02 -13.00 -29.12
C VAL A 251 -8.41 -13.73 -30.32
N HIS A 252 -9.11 -14.71 -30.91
CA HIS A 252 -8.64 -15.37 -32.14
C HIS A 252 -8.52 -14.38 -33.32
N GLU A 253 -9.53 -13.54 -33.53
CA GLU A 253 -9.54 -12.54 -34.60
C GLU A 253 -8.42 -11.52 -34.37
N VAL A 254 -8.26 -11.04 -33.14
CA VAL A 254 -7.18 -10.13 -32.72
C VAL A 254 -5.79 -10.75 -32.93
N LEU A 255 -5.61 -12.03 -32.60
CA LEU A 255 -4.32 -12.71 -32.74
C LEU A 255 -3.92 -12.97 -34.19
N PHE A 256 -4.85 -13.25 -35.10
CA PHE A 256 -4.51 -13.79 -36.42
C PHE A 256 -4.93 -12.90 -37.60
N SER A 257 -5.99 -12.10 -37.46
CA SER A 257 -6.64 -11.42 -38.59
C SER A 257 -6.69 -9.90 -38.44
N ASP A 258 -7.29 -9.40 -37.37
CA ASP A 258 -7.53 -7.98 -37.11
C ASP A 258 -7.00 -7.57 -35.73
N PRO A 259 -5.69 -7.34 -35.60
CA PRO A 259 -5.09 -6.98 -34.32
C PRO A 259 -5.50 -5.57 -33.85
N GLY A 260 -6.20 -4.79 -34.67
CA GLY A 260 -6.75 -3.47 -34.33
C GLY A 260 -8.24 -3.50 -33.96
N TRP A 261 -8.88 -4.68 -33.91
CA TRP A 261 -10.33 -4.79 -33.70
C TRP A 261 -10.81 -4.00 -32.48
N GLY A 262 -11.82 -3.16 -32.69
CA GLY A 262 -12.42 -2.31 -31.64
C GLY A 262 -11.65 -1.03 -31.33
N PHE A 263 -10.51 -0.77 -31.99
CA PHE A 263 -9.67 0.42 -31.77
C PHE A 263 -9.20 1.10 -33.07
N ALA A 264 -9.04 0.35 -34.16
CA ALA A 264 -8.63 0.86 -35.46
C ALA A 264 -9.82 1.38 -36.30
N GLY A 265 -9.54 2.37 -37.15
CA GLY A 265 -10.51 2.99 -38.06
C GLY A 265 -11.28 4.17 -37.46
N ASP A 266 -12.04 4.87 -38.32
CA ASP A 266 -13.04 5.85 -37.90
C ASP A 266 -14.26 5.07 -37.38
N LEU A 267 -14.17 4.57 -36.15
CA LEU A 267 -15.34 4.02 -35.46
C LEU A 267 -16.43 5.10 -35.43
N ASP A 268 -17.66 4.73 -35.78
CA ASP A 268 -18.77 5.68 -35.72
C ASP A 268 -18.88 6.19 -34.27
N PRO A 269 -18.83 7.51 -34.01
CA PRO A 269 -19.03 8.04 -32.67
C PRO A 269 -20.37 7.61 -32.04
N ASP A 270 -21.36 7.19 -32.84
CA ASP A 270 -22.62 6.62 -32.37
C ASP A 270 -22.53 5.11 -32.01
N ASP A 271 -21.56 4.36 -32.55
CA ASP A 271 -21.39 2.91 -32.27
C ASP A 271 -20.82 2.64 -30.87
N GLY A 272 -20.26 3.65 -30.21
CA GLY A 272 -19.69 3.52 -28.87
C GLY A 272 -18.52 2.53 -28.81
N GLU A 273 -18.18 2.07 -27.59
CA GLU A 273 -17.06 1.17 -27.40
C GLU A 273 -17.51 -0.29 -27.54
N ILE A 274 -17.21 -0.89 -28.69
CA ILE A 274 -17.64 -2.26 -29.01
C ILE A 274 -16.82 -3.35 -28.30
N HIS A 275 -15.67 -2.99 -27.73
CA HIS A 275 -14.71 -3.93 -27.16
C HIS A 275 -15.02 -4.29 -25.70
N LEU A 276 -15.94 -3.57 -25.02
CA LEU A 276 -16.35 -3.86 -23.65
C LEU A 276 -17.83 -3.52 -23.40
N GLU A 277 -18.44 -4.16 -22.41
CA GLU A 277 -19.78 -3.80 -21.91
C GLU A 277 -19.65 -2.64 -20.91
N ARG A 278 -19.95 -1.42 -21.38
CA ARG A 278 -19.61 -0.18 -20.67
C ARG A 278 -20.38 -0.02 -19.36
N THR A 279 -21.60 -0.53 -19.26
CA THR A 279 -22.42 -0.40 -18.06
C THR A 279 -21.80 -1.18 -16.89
N LEU A 280 -21.50 -2.46 -17.11
CA LEU A 280 -20.83 -3.35 -16.16
C LEU A 280 -19.44 -2.82 -15.79
N ASN A 281 -18.71 -2.29 -16.77
CA ASN A 281 -17.40 -1.69 -16.54
C ASN A 281 -17.46 -0.51 -15.56
N VAL A 282 -18.38 0.44 -15.80
CA VAL A 282 -18.58 1.63 -14.96
C VAL A 282 -19.04 1.24 -13.55
N VAL A 283 -19.98 0.30 -13.42
CA VAL A 283 -20.42 -0.20 -12.12
C VAL A 283 -19.25 -0.84 -11.36
N GLY A 284 -18.46 -1.66 -12.05
CA GLY A 284 -17.29 -2.33 -11.48
C GLY A 284 -16.20 -1.38 -11.01
N SER A 285 -15.82 -0.40 -11.84
CA SER A 285 -14.76 0.55 -11.55
C SER A 285 -15.19 1.61 -10.52
N GLY A 286 -16.44 2.10 -10.58
CA GLY A 286 -16.96 3.11 -9.64
C GLY A 286 -16.96 2.64 -8.19
N ALA A 287 -17.35 1.39 -7.94
CA ALA A 287 -17.31 0.79 -6.61
C ALA A 287 -15.87 0.67 -6.07
N GLN A 288 -14.90 0.36 -6.94
CA GLN A 288 -13.49 0.29 -6.59
C GLN A 288 -12.91 1.67 -6.26
N HIS A 289 -13.18 2.67 -7.11
CA HIS A 289 -12.62 4.02 -6.99
C HIS A 289 -13.10 4.74 -5.72
N THR A 290 -14.37 4.55 -5.33
CA THR A 290 -14.98 5.23 -4.17
C THR A 290 -14.19 5.00 -2.88
N THR A 291 -13.64 3.80 -2.68
CA THR A 291 -12.83 3.50 -1.48
C THR A 291 -11.51 4.27 -1.42
N LEU A 292 -10.94 4.62 -2.58
CA LEU A 292 -9.64 5.29 -2.70
C LEU A 292 -9.78 6.82 -2.78
N PHE A 293 -10.97 7.34 -3.09
CA PHE A 293 -11.23 8.78 -3.11
C PHE A 293 -10.92 9.44 -1.75
N LYS A 294 -11.14 8.73 -0.64
CA LYS A 294 -10.78 9.23 0.70
C LYS A 294 -9.31 9.65 0.80
N ASP A 295 -8.42 8.92 0.15
CA ASP A 295 -6.99 9.19 0.24
C ASP A 295 -6.61 10.38 -0.65
N LEU A 296 -7.20 10.49 -1.84
CA LEU A 296 -7.07 11.70 -2.68
C LEU A 296 -7.60 12.94 -1.95
N LEU A 297 -8.71 12.81 -1.21
CA LEU A 297 -9.24 13.89 -0.37
C LEU A 297 -8.25 14.34 0.71
N GLY A 298 -7.32 13.49 1.15
CA GLY A 298 -6.25 13.88 2.07
C GLY A 298 -5.33 14.96 1.49
N HIS A 299 -5.00 14.87 0.20
CA HIS A 299 -4.24 15.92 -0.49
C HIS A 299 -5.08 17.19 -0.69
N VAL A 300 -6.33 17.04 -1.15
CA VAL A 300 -7.27 18.15 -1.34
C VAL A 300 -7.51 18.91 -0.02
N HIS A 301 -7.66 18.20 1.08
CA HIS A 301 -7.85 18.77 2.41
C HIS A 301 -6.71 19.73 2.77
N LYS A 302 -5.45 19.32 2.61
CA LYS A 302 -4.28 20.18 2.90
C LYS A 302 -4.29 21.49 2.10
N VAL A 303 -4.86 21.48 0.90
CA VAL A 303 -4.95 22.69 0.04
C VAL A 303 -5.97 23.69 0.59
N PHE A 304 -7.09 23.22 1.15
CA PHE A 304 -8.23 24.06 1.57
C PHE A 304 -8.35 24.26 3.08
N ASP A 305 -7.65 23.47 3.90
CA ASP A 305 -7.68 23.54 5.37
C ASP A 305 -6.56 24.43 5.94
N ASN A 306 -6.62 25.71 5.57
CA ASN A 306 -5.78 26.78 6.12
C ASN A 306 -6.55 28.12 6.06
N ASP A 307 -6.06 29.14 6.74
CA ASP A 307 -6.68 30.46 6.88
C ASP A 307 -6.32 31.46 5.76
N LYS A 308 -5.46 31.07 4.81
CA LYS A 308 -4.99 31.92 3.70
C LYS A 308 -5.92 31.84 2.48
N PHE A 309 -7.21 32.13 2.69
CA PHE A 309 -8.28 31.90 1.70
C PHE A 309 -8.05 32.55 0.33
N ASP A 310 -7.47 33.76 0.28
CA ASP A 310 -7.15 34.47 -0.97
C ASP A 310 -6.19 33.70 -1.90
N THR A 311 -5.33 32.88 -1.31
CA THR A 311 -4.27 32.14 -2.01
C THR A 311 -4.71 30.73 -2.40
N GLN A 312 -5.84 30.26 -1.88
CA GLN A 312 -6.38 28.93 -2.20
C GLN A 312 -6.96 28.88 -3.62
N PRO A 313 -7.17 27.68 -4.18
CA PRO A 313 -7.85 27.54 -5.45
C PRO A 313 -9.26 28.13 -5.41
N LYS A 314 -9.69 28.68 -6.55
CA LYS A 314 -11.10 29.05 -6.84
C LYS A 314 -11.81 27.98 -7.64
N PHE A 315 -11.06 27.12 -8.32
CA PHE A 315 -11.57 26.06 -9.17
C PHE A 315 -10.94 24.72 -8.76
N VAL A 316 -11.73 23.66 -8.81
CA VAL A 316 -11.22 22.28 -8.87
C VAL A 316 -11.59 21.74 -10.24
N ILE A 317 -10.60 21.27 -11.00
CA ILE A 317 -10.77 20.82 -12.38
C ILE A 317 -10.51 19.33 -12.43
N ASP A 318 -11.55 18.54 -12.67
CA ASP A 318 -11.45 17.09 -12.86
C ASP A 318 -11.40 16.76 -14.35
N THR A 319 -10.27 16.22 -14.80
CA THR A 319 -10.08 15.79 -16.20
C THR A 319 -10.37 14.30 -16.32
N GLY A 320 -11.33 13.94 -17.18
CA GLY A 320 -11.99 12.63 -17.22
C GLY A 320 -13.02 12.50 -16.10
N CYS A 321 -13.91 13.50 -15.98
CA CYS A 321 -14.80 13.59 -14.83
C CYS A 321 -15.90 12.52 -14.77
N GLY A 322 -16.13 11.76 -15.85
CA GLY A 322 -17.10 10.66 -15.86
C GLY A 322 -18.51 11.14 -15.50
N ASP A 323 -19.06 10.67 -14.38
CA ASP A 323 -20.36 11.06 -13.85
C ASP A 323 -20.30 12.22 -12.83
N GLY A 324 -19.12 12.78 -12.58
CA GLY A 324 -18.91 13.89 -11.64
C GLY A 324 -18.87 13.48 -10.17
N HIS A 325 -18.88 12.17 -9.83
CA HIS A 325 -18.91 11.71 -8.44
C HIS A 325 -17.71 12.21 -7.62
N LEU A 326 -16.51 12.24 -8.23
CA LEU A 326 -15.30 12.76 -7.58
C LEU A 326 -15.44 14.27 -7.26
N LEU A 327 -15.93 15.07 -8.20
CA LEU A 327 -16.15 16.50 -8.00
C LEU A 327 -17.17 16.80 -6.90
N HIS A 328 -18.28 16.07 -6.88
CA HIS A 328 -19.27 16.17 -5.81
C HIS A 328 -18.64 15.84 -4.46
N THR A 329 -17.89 14.72 -4.39
CA THR A 329 -17.21 14.25 -3.18
C THR A 329 -16.19 15.27 -2.67
N ILE A 330 -15.40 15.88 -3.56
CA ILE A 330 -14.45 16.94 -3.21
C ILE A 330 -15.17 18.17 -2.69
N TYR A 331 -16.22 18.65 -3.37
CA TYR A 331 -16.95 19.84 -2.94
C TYR A 331 -17.60 19.64 -1.57
N ALA A 332 -18.23 18.49 -1.35
CA ALA A 332 -18.81 18.14 -0.06
C ALA A 332 -17.74 18.10 1.05
N HIS A 333 -16.59 17.47 0.77
CA HIS A 333 -15.47 17.44 1.73
C HIS A 333 -14.94 18.84 2.06
N VAL A 334 -14.72 19.70 1.07
CA VAL A 334 -14.26 21.08 1.31
C VAL A 334 -15.29 21.87 2.11
N ARG A 335 -16.58 21.79 1.74
CA ARG A 335 -17.69 22.46 2.42
C ARG A 335 -17.79 22.04 3.89
N ASP A 336 -17.72 20.74 4.15
CA ASP A 336 -18.08 20.18 5.46
C ASP A 336 -16.89 19.98 6.40
N ARG A 337 -15.66 19.87 5.86
CA ARG A 337 -14.48 19.39 6.61
C ARG A 337 -13.25 20.28 6.53
N THR A 338 -13.31 21.47 5.95
CA THR A 338 -12.15 22.37 5.85
C THR A 338 -12.46 23.79 6.32
N ALA A 339 -11.42 24.55 6.67
CA ALA A 339 -11.52 25.98 6.96
C ALA A 339 -12.23 26.76 5.85
N ARG A 340 -11.97 26.44 4.58
CA ARG A 340 -12.61 27.08 3.42
C ARG A 340 -14.13 26.94 3.40
N GLY A 341 -14.64 25.79 3.85
CA GLY A 341 -16.08 25.51 3.91
C GLY A 341 -16.87 26.54 4.73
N LYS A 342 -16.24 27.12 5.76
CA LYS A 342 -16.86 28.12 6.65
C LYS A 342 -17.02 29.51 6.02
N VAL A 343 -16.39 29.75 4.87
CA VAL A 343 -16.30 31.07 4.22
C VAL A 343 -16.58 31.00 2.71
N LEU A 344 -17.36 30.00 2.25
CA LEU A 344 -17.67 29.83 0.82
C LEU A 344 -18.50 30.98 0.21
N GLU A 345 -19.19 31.77 1.04
CA GLU A 345 -19.91 32.97 0.57
C GLU A 345 -18.93 34.07 0.10
N ASP A 346 -17.88 34.33 0.89
CA ASP A 346 -16.85 35.32 0.58
C ASP A 346 -15.82 34.78 -0.43
N TYR A 347 -15.51 33.49 -0.33
CA TYR A 347 -14.52 32.79 -1.14
C TYR A 347 -15.16 31.60 -1.86
N PRO A 348 -15.95 31.82 -2.93
CA PRO A 348 -16.63 30.73 -3.63
C PRO A 348 -15.66 29.73 -4.24
N LEU A 349 -16.09 28.48 -4.30
CA LEU A 349 -15.39 27.37 -4.95
C LEU A 349 -16.28 26.79 -6.05
N THR A 350 -15.72 26.61 -7.26
CA THR A 350 -16.46 26.07 -8.41
C THR A 350 -15.82 24.79 -8.92
N MET A 351 -16.63 23.73 -9.08
CA MET A 351 -16.22 22.46 -9.66
C MET A 351 -16.26 22.51 -11.18
N ILE A 352 -15.22 22.03 -11.86
CA ILE A 352 -15.13 22.02 -13.32
C ILE A 352 -14.96 20.59 -13.80
N GLY A 353 -16.00 20.04 -14.41
CA GLY A 353 -15.96 18.73 -15.07
C GLY A 353 -15.41 18.87 -16.48
N VAL A 354 -14.38 18.10 -16.82
CA VAL A 354 -13.78 18.05 -18.15
C VAL A 354 -13.83 16.62 -18.65
N ASP A 355 -14.45 16.39 -19.80
CA ASP A 355 -14.47 15.08 -20.44
C ASP A 355 -14.57 15.23 -21.96
N PHE A 356 -13.94 14.32 -22.72
CA PHE A 356 -14.04 14.32 -24.19
C PHE A 356 -15.35 13.68 -24.65
N ASN A 357 -15.92 12.76 -23.87
CA ASN A 357 -17.20 12.11 -24.12
C ASN A 357 -18.39 13.00 -23.72
N GLU A 358 -19.37 13.15 -24.62
CA GLU A 358 -20.55 13.98 -24.35
C GLU A 358 -21.49 13.40 -23.31
N LYS A 359 -21.70 12.08 -23.30
CA LYS A 359 -22.58 11.41 -22.33
C LYS A 359 -22.05 11.57 -20.90
N ALA A 360 -20.73 11.46 -20.71
CA ALA A 360 -20.07 11.74 -19.43
C ALA A 360 -20.31 13.19 -18.97
N ARG A 361 -20.11 14.16 -19.86
CA ARG A 361 -20.36 15.58 -19.54
C ARG A 361 -21.81 15.84 -19.13
N VAL A 362 -22.79 15.24 -19.81
CA VAL A 362 -24.21 15.36 -19.46
C VAL A 362 -24.48 14.73 -18.10
N ALA A 363 -23.97 13.52 -17.84
CA ALA A 363 -24.11 12.85 -16.55
C ALA A 363 -23.52 13.68 -15.40
N THR A 364 -22.31 14.21 -15.59
CA THR A 364 -21.65 15.13 -14.64
C THR A 364 -22.50 16.36 -14.35
N ALA A 365 -23.04 17.02 -15.39
CA ALA A 365 -23.86 18.21 -15.21
C ALA A 365 -25.14 17.91 -14.41
N CYS A 366 -25.85 16.84 -14.75
CA CYS A 366 -27.05 16.41 -14.03
C CYS A 366 -26.75 16.11 -12.55
N ASN A 367 -25.70 15.33 -12.28
CA ASN A 367 -25.32 14.92 -10.94
C ASN A 367 -24.93 16.14 -10.06
N LEU A 368 -24.13 17.07 -10.59
CA LEU A 368 -23.72 18.26 -9.84
C LEU A 368 -24.87 19.25 -9.64
N GLU A 369 -25.79 19.38 -10.59
CA GLU A 369 -27.00 20.21 -10.46
C GLU A 369 -27.95 19.63 -9.39
N GLU A 370 -28.18 18.32 -9.39
CA GLU A 370 -29.01 17.62 -8.40
C GLU A 370 -28.48 17.84 -6.97
N HIS A 371 -27.16 17.83 -6.80
CA HIS A 371 -26.50 18.07 -5.52
C HIS A 371 -26.24 19.56 -5.21
N LYS A 372 -26.71 20.47 -6.05
CA LYS A 372 -26.56 21.94 -5.90
C LYS A 372 -25.09 22.37 -5.76
N VAL A 373 -24.18 21.71 -6.46
CA VAL A 373 -22.76 22.03 -6.47
C VAL A 373 -22.51 23.14 -7.51
N PRO A 374 -21.87 24.28 -7.16
CA PRO A 374 -21.49 25.30 -8.13
C PRO A 374 -20.52 24.72 -9.16
N HIS A 375 -20.93 24.63 -10.42
CA HIS A 375 -20.13 23.90 -11.40
C HIS A 375 -20.16 24.47 -12.83
N ARG A 376 -19.24 23.98 -13.66
CA ARG A 376 -19.27 24.09 -15.13
C ARG A 376 -18.77 22.77 -15.73
N VAL A 377 -19.30 22.41 -16.89
CA VAL A 377 -18.82 21.23 -17.64
C VAL A 377 -18.31 21.66 -19.02
N ILE A 378 -17.14 21.15 -19.41
CA ILE A 378 -16.41 21.58 -20.60
C ILE A 378 -15.86 20.35 -21.33
N ALA A 379 -15.83 20.39 -22.67
CA ALA A 379 -15.14 19.37 -23.46
C ALA A 379 -13.63 19.52 -23.34
N GLY A 380 -12.90 18.42 -23.16
CA GLY A 380 -11.43 18.44 -23.11
C GLY A 380 -10.84 17.04 -23.13
N ASP A 381 -9.57 16.94 -23.51
CA ASP A 381 -8.85 15.68 -23.74
C ASP A 381 -7.58 15.70 -22.89
N ILE A 382 -7.34 14.63 -22.11
CA ILE A 382 -6.17 14.49 -21.23
C ILE A 382 -4.86 14.56 -22.03
N GLY A 383 -4.84 14.11 -23.28
CA GLY A 383 -3.70 14.18 -24.17
C GLY A 383 -3.45 15.59 -24.73
N LYS A 384 -4.35 16.55 -24.54
CA LYS A 384 -4.24 17.91 -25.13
C LYS A 384 -4.41 19.02 -24.09
N PRO A 385 -3.58 19.04 -23.03
CA PRO A 385 -3.78 19.96 -21.92
C PRO A 385 -3.65 21.45 -22.33
N ALA A 386 -2.81 21.79 -23.32
CA ALA A 386 -2.73 23.16 -23.84
C ALA A 386 -4.05 23.66 -24.48
N ALA A 387 -4.74 22.78 -25.21
CA ALA A 387 -6.06 23.07 -25.79
C ALA A 387 -7.11 23.23 -24.67
N LEU A 388 -7.05 22.35 -23.66
CA LEU A 388 -7.89 22.44 -22.47
C LEU A 388 -7.70 23.78 -21.74
N MET A 389 -6.46 24.21 -21.47
CA MET A 389 -6.19 25.50 -20.82
C MET A 389 -6.76 26.69 -21.62
N THR A 390 -6.72 26.60 -22.95
CA THR A 390 -7.32 27.61 -23.83
C THR A 390 -8.85 27.63 -23.70
N GLN A 391 -9.49 26.47 -23.65
CA GLN A 391 -10.94 26.36 -23.46
C GLN A 391 -11.38 26.83 -22.07
N LEU A 392 -10.64 26.51 -21.01
CA LEU A 392 -10.89 26.98 -19.65
C LEU A 392 -10.90 28.52 -19.58
N LYS A 393 -9.88 29.17 -20.15
CA LYS A 393 -9.80 30.64 -20.23
C LYS A 393 -10.99 31.24 -20.99
N ARG A 394 -11.38 30.67 -22.13
CA ARG A 394 -12.58 31.09 -22.89
C ARG A 394 -13.86 30.98 -22.06
N LYS A 395 -13.94 29.99 -21.18
CA LYS A 395 -15.04 29.77 -20.25
C LYS A 395 -14.88 30.54 -18.93
N LYS A 396 -13.98 31.52 -18.86
CA LYS A 396 -13.71 32.35 -17.65
C LYS A 396 -13.34 31.50 -16.43
N VAL A 397 -12.60 30.42 -16.66
CA VAL A 397 -11.92 29.62 -15.62
C VAL A 397 -10.45 29.95 -15.73
N ASP A 398 -9.87 30.47 -14.65
CA ASP A 398 -8.46 30.87 -14.60
C ASP A 398 -7.61 29.67 -14.10
N PRO A 399 -6.81 29.01 -14.96
CA PRO A 399 -6.08 27.81 -14.56
C PRO A 399 -5.03 28.05 -13.47
N SER A 400 -4.50 29.27 -13.33
CA SER A 400 -3.55 29.57 -12.24
C SER A 400 -4.22 29.66 -10.86
N LYS A 401 -5.56 29.60 -10.82
CA LYS A 401 -6.36 29.54 -9.58
C LYS A 401 -7.06 28.20 -9.44
N ALA A 402 -6.57 27.18 -10.14
CA ALA A 402 -7.15 25.86 -10.16
C ALA A 402 -6.26 24.85 -9.43
N LEU A 403 -6.90 23.97 -8.68
CA LEU A 403 -6.36 22.66 -8.34
C LEU A 403 -6.86 21.67 -9.39
N HIS A 404 -5.95 21.02 -10.10
CA HIS A 404 -6.31 19.94 -10.99
C HIS A 404 -6.45 18.64 -10.21
N VAL A 405 -7.42 17.82 -10.59
CA VAL A 405 -7.61 16.47 -10.07
C VAL A 405 -7.88 15.52 -11.24
N ARG A 406 -7.55 14.24 -11.06
CA ARG A 406 -8.03 13.12 -11.90
C ARG A 406 -7.75 11.79 -11.22
N SER A 407 -8.54 10.78 -11.54
CA SER A 407 -8.36 9.41 -11.03
C SER A 407 -8.34 8.40 -12.16
N PHE A 408 -7.26 7.62 -12.25
CA PHE A 408 -7.09 6.47 -13.15
C PHE A 408 -7.29 6.82 -14.63
N LEU A 409 -6.46 7.72 -15.17
CA LEU A 409 -6.68 8.25 -16.52
C LEU A 409 -5.42 8.44 -17.38
N ASP A 410 -4.24 8.64 -16.80
CA ASP A 410 -3.01 8.81 -17.60
C ASP A 410 -2.60 7.52 -18.33
N HIS A 411 -2.96 6.36 -17.77
CA HIS A 411 -2.79 5.07 -18.43
C HIS A 411 -3.77 4.88 -19.60
N ASP A 412 -4.99 5.42 -19.51
CA ASP A 412 -6.04 5.34 -20.54
C ASP A 412 -6.06 6.56 -21.47
N ARG A 413 -4.93 7.27 -21.56
CA ARG A 413 -4.79 8.42 -22.46
C ARG A 413 -4.77 7.95 -23.92
N PRO A 414 -5.26 8.77 -24.87
CA PRO A 414 -4.96 8.54 -26.28
C PRO A 414 -3.45 8.48 -26.51
N TYR A 415 -2.98 7.40 -27.13
CA TYR A 415 -1.56 7.26 -27.44
C TYR A 415 -1.12 8.30 -28.46
N ILE A 416 -0.01 8.95 -28.13
CA ILE A 416 0.66 9.92 -28.96
C ILE A 416 2.12 9.50 -28.96
N ALA A 417 2.63 9.13 -30.13
CA ALA A 417 4.03 8.78 -30.31
C ALA A 417 4.93 9.96 -29.90
N ALA A 418 6.06 9.63 -29.31
CA ALA A 418 7.09 10.59 -28.95
C ALA A 418 7.61 11.28 -30.21
N LYS A 419 7.81 12.60 -30.11
CA LYS A 419 8.48 13.37 -31.15
C LYS A 419 9.98 13.19 -31.06
N GLU A 420 10.50 13.03 -29.85
CA GLU A 420 11.93 12.85 -29.59
C GLU A 420 12.19 11.45 -29.03
N PRO A 421 12.61 10.49 -29.88
CA PRO A 421 12.92 9.16 -29.40
C PRO A 421 14.17 9.18 -28.51
N LEU A 422 14.21 8.27 -27.53
CA LEU A 422 15.39 8.07 -26.70
C LEU A 422 16.53 7.51 -27.55
N LYS A 423 17.75 7.97 -27.30
CA LYS A 423 18.96 7.37 -27.89
C LYS A 423 19.18 6.00 -27.26
N GLU A 424 19.37 4.96 -28.07
CA GLU A 424 19.45 3.57 -27.58
C GLU A 424 20.58 3.33 -26.56
N ASP A 425 21.68 4.08 -26.66
CA ASP A 425 22.85 4.00 -25.78
C ASP A 425 22.79 4.94 -24.56
N SER A 426 21.68 5.67 -24.38
CA SER A 426 21.49 6.58 -23.25
C SER A 426 21.16 5.86 -21.94
N ALA A 427 21.44 6.52 -20.82
CA ALA A 427 21.02 6.07 -19.50
C ALA A 427 19.49 5.97 -19.40
N ALA A 428 18.75 6.91 -20.01
CA ALA A 428 17.30 6.86 -20.09
C ALA A 428 16.78 5.61 -20.83
N ALA A 429 17.43 5.23 -21.93
CA ALA A 429 17.08 4.01 -22.65
C ALA A 429 17.40 2.75 -21.83
N ALA A 430 18.57 2.68 -21.19
CA ALA A 430 18.91 1.58 -20.29
C ALA A 430 17.90 1.43 -19.14
N PHE A 431 17.46 2.54 -18.56
CA PHE A 431 16.43 2.57 -17.51
C PHE A 431 15.08 2.06 -18.02
N ALA A 432 14.58 2.60 -19.13
CA ALA A 432 13.30 2.19 -19.70
C ALA A 432 13.30 0.70 -20.08
N LEU A 433 14.40 0.18 -20.64
CA LEU A 433 14.53 -1.24 -20.98
C LEU A 433 14.59 -2.14 -19.74
N ALA A 434 15.16 -1.67 -18.63
CA ALA A 434 15.21 -2.42 -17.39
C ALA A 434 13.84 -2.45 -16.68
N GLU A 435 13.17 -1.32 -16.60
CA GLU A 435 11.91 -1.16 -15.87
C GLU A 435 10.68 -1.70 -16.62
N LEU A 436 10.75 -1.73 -17.96
CA LEU A 436 9.62 -2.10 -18.83
C LEU A 436 9.94 -3.33 -19.69
N ALA A 437 10.89 -4.16 -19.25
CA ALA A 437 11.43 -5.28 -20.03
C ALA A 437 10.37 -6.27 -20.54
N ASP A 438 9.33 -6.52 -19.75
CA ASP A 438 8.24 -7.45 -20.01
C ASP A 438 6.85 -6.78 -20.05
N PHE A 439 6.83 -5.45 -20.23
CA PHE A 439 5.62 -4.65 -20.39
C PHE A 439 5.26 -4.63 -21.87
N VAL A 440 4.02 -5.00 -22.20
CA VAL A 440 3.57 -5.17 -23.58
C VAL A 440 2.40 -4.25 -23.82
N HIS A 441 2.58 -3.29 -24.72
CA HIS A 441 1.54 -2.32 -25.08
C HIS A 441 1.42 -2.24 -26.59
N LEU A 442 0.22 -1.89 -27.03
CA LEU A 442 -0.13 -1.88 -28.44
C LEU A 442 -0.65 -0.50 -28.85
N ASP A 443 -0.34 -0.10 -30.08
CA ASP A 443 -0.99 1.05 -30.70
C ASP A 443 -2.43 0.71 -31.10
N LYS A 444 -3.14 1.64 -31.75
CA LYS A 444 -4.54 1.40 -32.17
C LYS A 444 -4.64 0.33 -33.27
N GLU A 445 -3.60 0.11 -34.05
CA GLU A 445 -3.54 -0.88 -35.13
C GLU A 445 -3.24 -2.31 -34.66
N GLY A 446 -2.75 -2.53 -33.44
CA GLY A 446 -2.28 -3.86 -33.05
C GLY A 446 -0.78 -4.06 -33.03
N ALA A 447 0.01 -3.06 -33.40
CA ALA A 447 1.45 -3.18 -33.42
C ALA A 447 2.05 -2.96 -32.02
N LEU A 448 3.18 -3.62 -31.76
CA LEU A 448 3.92 -3.45 -30.52
C LEU A 448 4.48 -2.04 -30.42
N ILE A 449 4.21 -1.39 -29.29
CA ILE A 449 4.91 -0.16 -28.90
C ILE A 449 6.19 -0.58 -28.18
N HIS A 450 7.34 -0.18 -28.71
CA HIS A 450 8.63 -0.48 -28.10
C HIS A 450 8.74 0.21 -26.71
N PRO A 451 9.34 -0.41 -25.68
CA PRO A 451 9.44 0.19 -24.34
C PRO A 451 10.07 1.59 -24.29
N LEU A 452 11.08 1.84 -25.13
CA LEU A 452 11.71 3.16 -25.25
C LEU A 452 10.74 4.23 -25.73
N GLU A 453 9.92 3.88 -26.73
CA GLU A 453 8.92 4.76 -27.33
C GLU A 453 7.78 5.04 -26.34
N LEU A 454 7.33 4.00 -25.61
CA LEU A 454 6.31 4.16 -24.57
C LEU A 454 6.78 5.10 -23.46
N PHE A 455 8.00 4.92 -22.96
CA PHE A 455 8.56 5.75 -21.90
C PHE A 455 8.74 7.19 -22.38
N ALA A 456 9.27 7.41 -23.58
CA ALA A 456 9.38 8.74 -24.18
C ALA A 456 8.01 9.42 -24.34
N SER A 457 7.01 8.70 -24.85
CA SER A 457 5.63 9.18 -24.97
C SER A 457 5.05 9.62 -23.62
N LEU A 458 5.33 8.87 -22.55
CA LEU A 458 4.90 9.21 -21.19
C LEU A 458 5.61 10.46 -20.67
N VAL A 459 6.92 10.60 -20.87
CA VAL A 459 7.67 11.81 -20.50
C VAL A 459 7.11 13.04 -21.22
N GLU A 460 6.87 12.96 -22.54
CA GLU A 460 6.28 14.06 -23.31
C GLU A 460 4.83 14.37 -22.91
N HIS A 461 4.06 13.36 -22.51
CA HIS A 461 2.73 13.55 -21.91
C HIS A 461 2.81 14.33 -20.60
N MET A 462 3.69 13.92 -19.70
CA MET A 462 3.88 14.61 -18.43
C MET A 462 4.45 16.02 -18.63
N ALA A 463 5.32 16.25 -19.61
CA ALA A 463 5.86 17.57 -19.94
C ALA A 463 4.76 18.54 -20.44
N ARG A 464 3.85 18.06 -21.30
CA ARG A 464 2.67 18.85 -21.72
C ARG A 464 1.80 19.25 -20.52
N TRP A 465 1.65 18.36 -19.55
CA TRP A 465 0.93 18.66 -18.31
C TRP A 465 1.70 19.60 -17.38
N ALA A 466 3.02 19.45 -17.24
CA ALA A 466 3.85 20.40 -16.51
C ALA A 466 3.67 21.82 -17.05
N ASP A 467 3.70 21.98 -18.37
CA ASP A 467 3.45 23.27 -19.02
C ASP A 467 2.06 23.83 -18.73
N ALA A 468 1.04 22.98 -18.79
CA ALA A 468 -0.33 23.38 -18.51
C ALA A 468 -0.58 23.74 -17.02
N LEU A 469 0.19 23.15 -16.10
CA LEU A 469 0.10 23.37 -14.66
C LEU A 469 0.90 24.59 -14.18
N GLN A 470 1.55 25.34 -15.08
CA GLN A 470 2.35 26.52 -14.71
C GLN A 470 1.52 27.53 -13.90
N GLY A 471 1.97 27.80 -12.67
CA GLY A 471 1.33 28.76 -11.76
C GLY A 471 -0.01 28.29 -11.16
N SER A 472 -0.42 27.04 -11.40
CA SER A 472 -1.58 26.41 -10.76
C SER A 472 -1.25 25.87 -9.38
N HIS A 473 -2.24 25.32 -8.68
CA HIS A 473 -2.10 24.64 -7.39
C HIS A 473 -1.66 23.18 -7.55
N GLY A 474 -1.25 22.78 -8.76
CA GLY A 474 -0.79 21.43 -9.08
C GLY A 474 -1.93 20.46 -9.39
N LEU A 475 -1.61 19.18 -9.26
CA LEU A 475 -2.45 18.05 -9.67
C LEU A 475 -2.51 17.02 -8.54
N CYS A 476 -3.68 16.81 -7.93
CA CYS A 476 -3.92 15.63 -7.09
C CYS A 476 -4.36 14.47 -7.99
N MET A 477 -3.69 13.33 -7.91
CA MET A 477 -4.02 12.21 -8.78
C MET A 477 -3.95 10.87 -8.09
N LEU A 478 -4.85 9.99 -8.52
CA LEU A 478 -4.79 8.55 -8.34
C LEU A 478 -4.43 7.91 -9.68
N GLU A 479 -3.49 6.97 -9.69
CA GLU A 479 -3.14 6.25 -10.91
C GLU A 479 -2.84 4.78 -10.63
N VAL A 480 -3.11 3.91 -11.61
CA VAL A 480 -2.84 2.47 -11.57
C VAL A 480 -1.55 2.13 -12.32
N MET A 481 -0.81 1.16 -11.79
CA MET A 481 0.52 0.75 -12.23
C MET A 481 0.52 -0.70 -12.64
N GLN A 482 1.30 -1.06 -13.65
CA GLN A 482 1.51 -2.45 -14.07
C GLN A 482 2.69 -3.10 -13.33
N LEU A 483 2.60 -4.40 -13.06
CA LEU A 483 3.70 -5.16 -12.42
C LEU A 483 4.47 -5.94 -13.48
N ASP A 484 5.76 -6.19 -13.21
CA ASP A 484 6.55 -7.16 -13.95
C ASP A 484 6.05 -8.59 -13.68
N VAL A 485 6.39 -9.51 -14.58
CA VAL A 485 5.97 -10.92 -14.56
C VAL A 485 6.40 -11.63 -13.27
N LEU A 486 7.60 -11.37 -12.75
CA LEU A 486 8.10 -12.02 -11.54
C LEU A 486 7.28 -11.60 -10.31
N THR A 487 6.99 -10.31 -10.21
CA THR A 487 6.19 -9.72 -9.14
C THR A 487 4.73 -10.17 -9.26
N THR A 488 4.15 -10.20 -10.46
CA THR A 488 2.82 -10.79 -10.70
C THR A 488 2.76 -12.26 -10.26
N LYS A 489 3.74 -13.08 -10.68
CA LYS A 489 3.81 -14.51 -10.32
C LYS A 489 3.92 -14.71 -8.81
N ARG A 490 4.72 -13.88 -8.14
CA ARG A 490 4.93 -13.95 -6.68
C ARG A 490 3.67 -13.66 -5.88
N PHE A 491 2.82 -12.75 -6.34
CA PHE A 491 1.63 -12.27 -5.62
C PHE A 491 0.32 -12.62 -6.33
N MET A 492 0.31 -13.67 -7.16
CA MET A 492 -0.83 -14.07 -8.00
C MET A 492 -2.14 -14.23 -7.22
N ASN A 493 -2.07 -14.73 -5.98
CA ASN A 493 -3.26 -14.95 -5.13
C ASN A 493 -3.69 -13.74 -4.30
N ASP A 494 -2.82 -12.73 -4.19
CA ASP A 494 -3.01 -11.57 -3.31
C ASP A 494 -3.19 -10.27 -4.10
N CYS A 495 -3.16 -10.35 -5.44
CA CYS A 495 -3.15 -9.19 -6.33
C CYS A 495 -4.05 -9.40 -7.55
N VAL A 496 -4.74 -8.34 -7.95
CA VAL A 496 -5.58 -8.29 -9.16
C VAL A 496 -4.78 -8.09 -10.46
N SER A 497 -3.47 -7.84 -10.36
CA SER A 497 -2.61 -7.51 -11.52
C SER A 497 -2.74 -8.44 -12.69
N PHE A 498 -2.77 -9.75 -12.48
CA PHE A 498 -2.61 -10.69 -13.58
C PHE A 498 -3.71 -10.54 -14.64
N HIS A 499 -4.98 -10.67 -14.25
CA HIS A 499 -6.08 -10.45 -15.19
C HIS A 499 -6.17 -8.99 -15.64
N PHE A 500 -5.97 -8.05 -14.71
CA PHE A 500 -6.16 -6.63 -14.98
C PHE A 500 -5.16 -6.13 -16.04
N ASP A 501 -3.88 -6.48 -15.89
CA ASP A 501 -2.81 -6.08 -16.80
C ASP A 501 -3.03 -6.65 -18.21
N ILE A 502 -3.55 -7.88 -18.31
CA ILE A 502 -3.85 -8.52 -19.59
C ILE A 502 -4.96 -7.76 -20.33
N VAL A 503 -6.13 -7.54 -19.68
CA VAL A 503 -7.26 -6.87 -20.35
C VAL A 503 -6.92 -5.43 -20.71
N GLN A 504 -6.18 -4.74 -19.85
CA GLN A 504 -5.70 -3.38 -20.10
C GLN A 504 -4.72 -3.31 -21.28
N SER A 505 -3.78 -4.25 -21.37
CA SER A 505 -2.85 -4.32 -22.52
C SER A 505 -3.61 -4.61 -23.82
N LEU A 506 -4.56 -5.55 -23.80
CA LEU A 506 -5.40 -5.87 -24.97
C LEU A 506 -6.27 -4.69 -25.39
N SER A 507 -6.74 -3.89 -24.42
CA SER A 507 -7.59 -2.71 -24.62
C SER A 507 -6.84 -1.40 -24.83
N ARG A 508 -5.53 -1.46 -25.11
CA ARG A 508 -4.72 -0.29 -25.54
C ARG A 508 -4.55 0.75 -24.45
N GLN A 509 -4.36 0.25 -23.24
CA GLN A 509 -4.02 1.08 -22.09
C GLN A 509 -2.52 0.95 -21.79
N TYR A 510 -1.97 2.03 -21.24
CA TYR A 510 -0.54 2.34 -21.20
C TYR A 510 -0.02 2.43 -19.76
N MET A 511 -0.35 1.44 -18.94
CA MET A 511 0.18 1.32 -17.58
C MET A 511 1.70 1.07 -17.60
N VAL A 512 2.43 1.63 -16.64
CA VAL A 512 3.88 1.43 -16.48
C VAL A 512 4.21 1.05 -15.04
N SER A 513 5.46 0.71 -14.75
CA SER A 513 5.92 0.52 -13.37
C SER A 513 5.80 1.83 -12.59
N ALA A 514 5.55 1.75 -11.27
CA ALA A 514 5.48 2.94 -10.42
C ALA A 514 6.78 3.77 -10.45
N VAL A 515 7.92 3.10 -10.58
CA VAL A 515 9.25 3.71 -10.71
C VAL A 515 9.35 4.47 -12.03
N SER A 516 8.92 3.87 -13.15
CA SER A 516 8.86 4.54 -14.46
C SER A 516 7.93 5.75 -14.45
N PHE A 517 6.75 5.62 -13.82
CA PHE A 517 5.81 6.74 -13.69
C PHE A 517 6.44 7.92 -12.94
N ALA A 518 7.02 7.67 -11.75
CA ALA A 518 7.67 8.70 -10.95
C ALA A 518 8.87 9.34 -11.68
N MET A 519 9.66 8.54 -12.41
CA MET A 519 10.75 9.05 -13.24
C MET A 519 10.25 9.95 -14.36
N SER A 520 9.17 9.55 -15.06
CA SER A 520 8.62 10.36 -16.15
C SER A 520 8.11 11.72 -15.66
N CYS A 521 7.49 11.77 -14.48
CA CYS A 521 7.09 13.03 -13.84
C CYS A 521 8.30 13.92 -13.53
N ALA A 522 9.35 13.35 -12.92
CA ALA A 522 10.55 14.11 -12.55
C ALA A 522 11.30 14.66 -13.77
N MET A 523 11.38 13.88 -14.85
CA MET A 523 11.96 14.31 -16.14
C MET A 523 11.13 15.40 -16.82
N ALA A 524 9.83 15.47 -16.51
CA ALA A 524 8.93 16.53 -16.95
C ALA A 524 8.88 17.76 -16.00
N GLY A 525 9.59 17.72 -14.87
CA GLY A 525 9.58 18.80 -13.87
C GLY A 525 8.38 18.77 -12.92
N LEU A 526 7.68 17.64 -12.82
CA LEU A 526 6.57 17.40 -11.89
C LEU A 526 7.05 16.59 -10.69
N PHE A 527 6.83 17.14 -9.49
CA PHE A 527 7.26 16.53 -8.24
C PHE A 527 6.14 16.52 -7.21
N PRO A 528 6.09 15.51 -6.33
CA PRO A 528 5.21 15.55 -5.16
C PRO A 528 5.46 16.81 -4.33
N THR A 529 4.40 17.44 -3.82
CA THR A 529 4.51 18.53 -2.84
C THR A 529 5.21 18.07 -1.56
N ASP A 530 5.04 16.80 -1.22
CA ASP A 530 5.76 16.09 -0.17
C ASP A 530 6.00 14.64 -0.59
N PHE A 531 7.27 14.26 -0.76
CA PHE A 531 7.68 12.90 -1.15
C PHE A 531 7.25 11.83 -0.12
N LYS A 532 7.14 12.18 1.17
CA LYS A 532 6.68 11.25 2.21
C LYS A 532 5.17 11.04 2.16
N ALA A 533 4.43 12.02 1.64
CA ALA A 533 2.98 11.95 1.49
C ALA A 533 2.51 11.12 0.30
N VAL A 534 3.41 10.68 -0.60
CA VAL A 534 3.07 9.78 -1.69
C VAL A 534 2.63 8.43 -1.13
N GLN A 535 1.40 8.02 -1.42
CA GLN A 535 0.87 6.72 -1.01
C GLN A 535 1.01 5.73 -2.17
N ALA A 536 1.42 4.52 -1.82
CA ALA A 536 1.54 3.40 -2.73
C ALA A 536 0.71 2.24 -2.17
N TYR A 537 -0.03 1.56 -3.04
CA TYR A 537 -0.93 0.49 -2.65
C TYR A 537 -0.50 -0.87 -3.20
N PRO A 538 -0.65 -1.97 -2.43
CA PRO A 538 -1.18 -2.01 -1.06
C PRO A 538 -0.26 -1.30 -0.06
N GLU A 539 -0.84 -0.76 1.02
CA GLU A 539 -0.07 -0.08 2.06
C GLU A 539 0.97 -1.02 2.67
N GLN A 540 2.21 -0.55 2.82
CA GLN A 540 3.36 -1.37 3.27
C GLN A 540 3.62 -2.61 2.38
N GLY A 541 3.07 -2.60 1.16
CA GLY A 541 3.21 -3.67 0.18
C GLY A 541 4.64 -3.82 -0.34
N ARG A 542 4.97 -5.03 -0.79
CA ARG A 542 6.23 -5.32 -1.50
C ARG A 542 6.18 -4.99 -2.99
N TYR A 543 5.11 -4.34 -3.44
CA TYR A 543 4.88 -3.90 -4.81
C TYR A 543 3.96 -2.67 -4.78
N CYS A 544 3.91 -1.91 -5.88
CA CYS A 544 3.02 -0.76 -6.02
C CYS A 544 2.11 -0.96 -7.23
N ARG A 545 0.80 -0.95 -6.98
CA ARG A 545 -0.27 -1.04 -7.99
C ARG A 545 -1.03 0.22 -8.20
N MET A 546 -1.12 1.05 -7.16
CA MET A 546 -1.77 2.33 -7.27
C MET A 546 -0.90 3.36 -6.57
N LEU A 547 -0.90 4.56 -7.10
CA LEU A 547 -0.15 5.69 -6.59
C LEU A 547 -1.13 6.84 -6.34
N ASN A 548 -1.10 7.41 -5.13
CA ASN A 548 -1.80 8.65 -4.81
C ASN A 548 -0.78 9.72 -4.46
N GLN A 549 -0.90 10.88 -5.10
CA GLN A 549 0.05 11.98 -4.92
C GLN A 549 -0.52 13.32 -5.33
N HIS A 550 0.10 14.39 -4.82
CA HIS A 550 -0.13 15.77 -5.24
C HIS A 550 1.12 16.31 -5.93
N LEU A 551 1.09 16.39 -7.26
CA LEU A 551 2.19 16.86 -8.08
C LEU A 551 2.14 18.38 -8.29
N VAL A 552 3.30 19.01 -8.28
CA VAL A 552 3.49 20.42 -8.63
C VAL A 552 4.65 20.56 -9.60
N ARG A 553 4.58 21.59 -10.46
CA ARG A 553 5.69 21.95 -11.32
C ARG A 553 6.79 22.63 -10.53
N LYS A 554 8.03 22.23 -10.77
CA LYS A 554 9.26 22.89 -10.29
C LYS A 554 9.99 23.56 -11.46
N PRO A 555 10.87 24.54 -11.21
CA PRO A 555 11.66 25.23 -12.25
C PRO A 555 12.89 24.42 -12.72
N TYR A 556 12.94 23.12 -12.42
CA TYR A 556 14.00 22.20 -12.80
C TYR A 556 13.40 20.82 -13.08
N ILE A 557 14.18 19.99 -13.75
CA ILE A 557 13.90 18.58 -13.95
C ILE A 557 14.94 17.74 -13.20
N ILE A 558 14.58 16.51 -12.86
CA ILE A 558 15.54 15.48 -12.48
C ILE A 558 15.52 14.42 -13.58
N ARG A 559 16.69 14.14 -14.16
CA ARG A 559 16.88 13.11 -15.18
C ARG A 559 18.07 12.23 -14.85
N LEU A 560 18.21 11.13 -15.58
CA LEU A 560 19.37 10.27 -15.48
C LEU A 560 20.63 11.00 -16.00
N ALA A 561 21.75 10.77 -15.33
CA ALA A 561 23.04 11.30 -15.70
C ALA A 561 23.60 10.54 -16.90
N GLU A 562 23.97 11.27 -17.95
CA GLU A 562 24.48 10.71 -19.19
C GLU A 562 26.01 10.73 -19.21
N LEU A 563 26.64 9.84 -19.99
CA LEU A 563 28.10 9.88 -20.16
C LEU A 563 28.57 11.21 -20.79
N SER A 564 27.74 11.84 -21.62
CA SER A 564 27.98 13.17 -22.17
C SER A 564 27.99 14.29 -21.12
N ASP A 565 27.49 14.04 -19.91
CA ASP A 565 27.50 15.00 -18.82
C ASP A 565 28.87 15.09 -18.12
N LEU A 566 29.81 14.18 -18.41
CA LEU A 566 31.05 14.01 -17.66
C LEU A 566 31.85 15.32 -17.46
N SER A 567 32.00 16.15 -18.50
CA SER A 567 32.72 17.43 -18.39
C SER A 567 32.01 18.41 -17.45
N ARG A 568 30.69 18.52 -17.55
CA ARG A 568 29.86 19.36 -16.67
C ARG A 568 29.90 18.86 -15.23
N LEU A 569 29.90 17.55 -15.03
CA LEU A 569 29.98 16.91 -13.72
C LEU A 569 31.36 17.12 -13.07
N GLN A 570 32.44 17.16 -13.83
CA GLN A 570 33.77 17.54 -13.31
C GLN A 570 33.76 18.97 -12.76
N THR A 571 33.21 19.93 -13.53
CA THR A 571 33.09 21.31 -13.06
C THR A 571 32.23 21.42 -11.81
N LEU A 572 31.12 20.67 -11.74
CA LEU A 572 30.28 20.61 -10.56
C LEU A 572 31.02 20.01 -9.34
N GLU A 573 31.82 18.97 -9.55
CA GLU A 573 32.63 18.34 -8.50
C GLU A 573 33.68 19.31 -7.94
N GLU A 574 34.32 20.11 -8.81
CA GLU A 574 35.29 21.13 -8.41
C GLU A 574 34.67 22.24 -7.54
N LYS A 575 33.43 22.62 -7.84
CA LYS A 575 32.65 23.59 -7.06
C LYS A 575 32.16 23.02 -5.73
N ALA A 576 31.73 21.76 -5.72
CA ALA A 576 31.12 21.14 -4.55
C ALA A 576 32.12 20.66 -3.50
N TRP A 577 33.35 20.29 -3.90
CA TRP A 577 34.32 19.64 -3.01
C TRP A 577 35.69 20.33 -2.99
N ALA A 578 36.32 20.33 -1.82
CA ALA A 578 37.72 20.73 -1.66
C ALA A 578 38.67 19.79 -2.46
N PRO A 579 39.84 20.26 -2.93
CA PRO A 579 40.71 19.50 -3.82
C PRO A 579 41.01 18.05 -3.40
N GLY A 580 41.29 17.80 -2.12
CA GLY A 580 41.57 16.45 -1.60
C GLY A 580 40.36 15.50 -1.56
N LEU A 581 39.14 16.03 -1.67
CA LEU A 581 37.91 15.24 -1.58
C LEU A 581 37.28 14.95 -2.95
N ARG A 582 37.75 15.58 -4.04
CA ARG A 582 37.13 15.45 -5.37
C ARG A 582 37.32 14.05 -5.95
N ALA A 583 36.27 13.47 -6.52
CA ALA A 583 36.42 12.33 -7.40
C ALA A 583 37.13 12.73 -8.70
N SER A 584 38.02 11.88 -9.21
CA SER A 584 38.66 12.11 -10.51
C SER A 584 37.68 11.90 -11.66
N SER A 585 37.99 12.43 -12.84
CA SER A 585 37.22 12.17 -14.07
C SER A 585 36.96 10.68 -14.30
N GLU A 586 37.97 9.82 -14.06
CA GLU A 586 37.85 8.39 -14.31
C GLU A 586 36.90 7.72 -13.29
N VAL A 587 36.91 8.19 -12.04
CA VAL A 587 35.97 7.73 -11.01
C VAL A 587 34.55 8.13 -11.37
N LEU A 588 34.33 9.39 -11.79
CA LEU A 588 33.01 9.86 -12.22
C LEU A 588 32.50 9.08 -13.42
N LYS A 589 33.35 8.89 -14.43
CA LYS A 589 33.05 8.08 -15.61
C LYS A 589 32.68 6.64 -15.24
N THR A 590 33.44 6.01 -14.35
CA THR A 590 33.16 4.65 -13.86
C THR A 590 31.79 4.58 -13.19
N ARG A 591 31.42 5.56 -12.35
CA ARG A 591 30.10 5.61 -11.71
C ARG A 591 28.96 5.64 -12.75
N LEU A 592 29.10 6.48 -13.78
CA LEU A 592 28.11 6.59 -14.87
C LEU A 592 27.99 5.29 -15.68
N GLN A 593 29.11 4.63 -15.97
CA GLN A 593 29.11 3.41 -16.77
C GLN A 593 28.64 2.17 -15.99
N MET A 594 28.97 2.07 -14.71
CA MET A 594 28.62 0.91 -13.88
C MET A 594 27.16 0.94 -13.43
N ALA A 595 26.62 2.12 -13.07
CA ALA A 595 25.25 2.27 -12.58
C ALA A 595 24.45 3.30 -13.41
N PRO A 596 24.28 3.10 -14.74
CA PRO A 596 23.68 4.10 -15.61
C PRO A 596 22.23 4.46 -15.22
N THR A 597 21.49 3.53 -14.62
CA THR A 597 20.09 3.71 -14.23
C THR A 597 19.90 4.31 -12.83
N GLY A 598 20.99 4.58 -12.10
CA GLY A 598 20.94 5.03 -10.70
C GLY A 598 21.52 6.42 -10.43
N ASN A 599 22.11 7.07 -11.42
CA ASN A 599 22.72 8.39 -11.23
C ASN A 599 21.78 9.48 -11.72
N PHE A 600 21.53 10.50 -10.89
CA PHE A 600 20.53 11.53 -11.17
C PHE A 600 21.16 12.91 -11.22
N VAL A 601 20.84 13.70 -12.24
CA VAL A 601 21.22 15.11 -12.33
C VAL A 601 19.98 15.99 -12.22
N CYS A 602 20.13 17.13 -11.53
CA CYS A 602 19.17 18.21 -11.53
C CYS A 602 19.58 19.24 -12.59
N GLU A 603 18.68 19.52 -13.53
CA GLU A 603 18.92 20.43 -14.64
C GLU A 603 17.97 21.63 -14.59
N VAL A 604 18.52 22.81 -14.79
CA VAL A 604 17.83 24.11 -14.81
C VAL A 604 18.22 24.80 -16.11
N ASP A 605 17.25 25.09 -16.97
CA ASP A 605 17.48 25.79 -18.25
C ASP A 605 18.64 25.19 -19.09
N GLY A 606 18.81 23.86 -19.08
CA GLY A 606 19.88 23.14 -19.81
C GLY A 606 21.18 22.93 -19.03
N GLU A 607 21.33 23.59 -17.87
CA GLU A 607 22.54 23.54 -17.05
C GLU A 607 22.40 22.58 -15.87
N ILE A 608 23.41 21.74 -15.64
CA ILE A 608 23.44 20.79 -14.53
C ILE A 608 23.88 21.53 -13.26
N VAL A 609 22.98 21.64 -12.29
CA VAL A 609 23.23 22.37 -11.03
C VAL A 609 23.48 21.45 -9.84
N ALA A 610 23.08 20.18 -9.94
CA ALA A 610 23.36 19.19 -8.91
C ALA A 610 23.36 17.76 -9.48
N VAL A 611 24.04 16.84 -8.80
CA VAL A 611 24.10 15.41 -9.11
C VAL A 611 24.04 14.58 -7.83
N LEU A 612 23.31 13.46 -7.89
CA LEU A 612 23.34 12.38 -6.91
C LEU A 612 23.81 11.11 -7.60
N TYR A 613 24.95 10.58 -7.14
CA TYR A 613 25.45 9.28 -7.57
C TYR A 613 24.89 8.18 -6.66
N THR A 614 24.43 7.08 -7.25
CA THR A 614 23.98 5.90 -6.49
C THR A 614 24.45 4.60 -7.14
N GLN A 615 24.35 3.50 -6.40
CA GLN A 615 24.54 2.16 -6.95
C GLN A 615 23.71 1.14 -6.19
N ARG A 616 23.47 -0.01 -6.82
CA ARG A 616 22.90 -1.20 -6.17
C ARG A 616 24.04 -2.08 -5.63
N ILE A 617 23.88 -2.62 -4.42
CA ILE A 617 24.83 -3.55 -3.77
C ILE A 617 24.07 -4.74 -3.15
N PRO A 618 24.69 -5.91 -2.98
CA PRO A 618 23.99 -7.13 -2.55
C PRO A 618 23.52 -7.07 -1.08
N SER A 619 24.25 -6.36 -0.21
CA SER A 619 23.93 -6.25 1.21
C SER A 619 24.59 -5.01 1.85
N VAL A 620 24.10 -4.62 3.03
CA VAL A 620 24.68 -3.52 3.83
C VAL A 620 26.13 -3.82 4.25
N SER A 621 26.48 -5.10 4.46
CA SER A 621 27.83 -5.51 4.86
C SER A 621 28.89 -5.32 3.77
N ALA A 622 28.51 -5.16 2.50
CA ALA A 622 29.46 -4.88 1.42
C ALA A 622 30.28 -3.59 1.68
N VAL A 623 29.69 -2.65 2.42
CA VAL A 623 30.31 -1.38 2.82
C VAL A 623 31.62 -1.56 3.59
N ASP A 624 31.79 -2.64 4.35
CA ASP A 624 32.98 -2.84 5.21
C ASP A 624 34.28 -3.02 4.44
N SER A 625 34.19 -3.35 3.16
CA SER A 625 35.35 -3.53 2.27
C SER A 625 35.51 -2.40 1.24
N GLN A 626 34.57 -1.45 1.21
CA GLN A 626 34.54 -0.39 0.20
C GLN A 626 35.50 0.75 0.54
N LYS A 627 36.04 1.36 -0.51
CA LYS A 627 36.70 2.67 -0.47
C LYS A 627 35.94 3.63 -1.38
N PHE A 628 35.80 4.89 -0.97
CA PHE A 628 34.98 5.89 -1.66
C PHE A 628 35.36 6.09 -3.14
N MET A 629 36.65 6.06 -3.46
CA MET A 629 37.15 6.23 -4.83
C MET A 629 36.94 4.99 -5.72
N ASP A 630 36.81 3.79 -5.13
CA ASP A 630 36.65 2.51 -5.84
C ASP A 630 35.30 1.83 -5.52
N ILE A 631 34.33 2.64 -5.09
CA ILE A 631 33.06 2.13 -4.53
C ILE A 631 32.26 1.32 -5.55
N SER A 632 32.43 1.63 -6.84
CA SER A 632 31.76 0.98 -7.98
C SER A 632 32.17 -0.47 -8.21
N ALA A 633 33.30 -0.92 -7.64
CA ALA A 633 33.71 -2.33 -7.71
C ALA A 633 32.73 -3.29 -7.01
N SER A 634 31.89 -2.76 -6.11
CA SER A 634 30.88 -3.53 -5.38
C SER A 634 29.48 -3.46 -6.00
N HIS A 635 29.33 -2.80 -7.15
CA HIS A 635 28.05 -2.68 -7.81
C HIS A 635 27.53 -4.05 -8.25
N ASP A 636 26.28 -4.33 -7.89
CA ASP A 636 25.50 -5.46 -8.37
C ASP A 636 24.15 -4.93 -8.85
N PRO A 637 23.81 -4.99 -10.16
CA PRO A 637 22.54 -4.50 -10.67
C PRO A 637 21.32 -5.24 -10.09
N LYS A 638 21.51 -6.45 -9.55
CA LYS A 638 20.47 -7.23 -8.83
C LYS A 638 20.55 -7.06 -7.31
N GLY A 639 21.48 -6.25 -6.82
CA GLY A 639 21.67 -6.01 -5.40
C GLY A 639 20.40 -5.44 -4.76
N ARG A 640 20.07 -5.82 -3.53
CA ARG A 640 18.81 -5.42 -2.87
C ARG A 640 18.92 -4.14 -2.04
N VAL A 641 20.11 -3.54 -2.00
CA VAL A 641 20.37 -2.31 -1.26
C VAL A 641 20.71 -1.20 -2.24
N LEU A 642 20.00 -0.08 -2.15
CA LEU A 642 20.38 1.15 -2.85
C LEU A 642 21.37 1.92 -1.98
N GLN A 643 22.56 2.19 -2.50
CA GLN A 643 23.59 2.97 -1.83
C GLN A 643 23.69 4.36 -2.45
N LEU A 644 23.43 5.39 -1.66
CA LEU A 644 23.71 6.78 -1.98
C LEU A 644 25.22 7.01 -1.82
N ILE A 645 25.89 7.46 -2.88
CA ILE A 645 27.35 7.62 -2.92
C ILE A 645 27.76 9.05 -2.58
N SER A 646 27.27 10.03 -3.34
CA SER A 646 27.64 11.44 -3.17
C SER A 646 26.56 12.34 -3.77
N ILE A 647 26.31 13.47 -3.10
CA ILE A 647 25.50 14.58 -3.64
C ILE A 647 26.46 15.77 -3.83
N SER A 648 26.58 16.24 -5.06
CA SER A 648 27.34 17.45 -5.40
C SER A 648 26.34 18.48 -5.95
N ALA A 649 26.33 19.69 -5.39
CA ALA A 649 25.44 20.77 -5.80
C ALA A 649 26.23 22.08 -5.94
N ASP A 650 25.87 22.88 -6.94
CA ASP A 650 26.45 24.19 -7.16
C ASP A 650 25.92 25.16 -6.11
N ALA A 651 26.80 25.62 -5.22
CA ALA A 651 26.45 26.54 -4.14
C ALA A 651 26.01 27.92 -4.65
N ASP A 652 26.41 28.29 -5.88
CA ASP A 652 26.07 29.57 -6.51
C ASP A 652 24.76 29.50 -7.33
N ALA A 653 24.15 28.30 -7.44
CA ALA A 653 22.89 28.15 -8.15
C ALA A 653 21.78 28.97 -7.47
N LYS A 654 21.00 29.72 -8.27
CA LYS A 654 19.88 30.54 -7.79
C LYS A 654 18.68 29.74 -7.26
N ILE A 655 18.76 28.41 -7.26
CA ILE A 655 17.70 27.50 -6.84
C ILE A 655 18.16 26.76 -5.59
N VAL A 656 17.35 26.86 -4.54
CA VAL A 656 17.63 26.30 -3.22
C VAL A 656 16.98 24.92 -3.08
N GLY A 657 17.60 24.02 -2.33
CA GLY A 657 16.99 22.74 -1.94
C GLY A 657 17.15 21.59 -2.93
N VAL A 658 17.82 21.78 -4.07
CA VAL A 658 18.00 20.74 -5.11
C VAL A 658 18.66 19.46 -4.59
N GLY A 659 19.63 19.56 -3.67
CA GLY A 659 20.24 18.39 -3.04
C GLY A 659 19.27 17.60 -2.16
N SER A 660 18.38 18.30 -1.44
CA SER A 660 17.32 17.66 -0.65
C SER A 660 16.32 16.94 -1.55
N ASP A 661 15.96 17.54 -2.68
CA ASP A 661 15.00 16.95 -3.62
C ASP A 661 15.60 15.75 -4.37
N LEU A 662 16.86 15.80 -4.79
CA LEU A 662 17.55 14.64 -5.37
C LEU A 662 17.55 13.44 -4.41
N ARG A 663 17.89 13.68 -3.14
CA ARG A 663 17.81 12.63 -2.11
C ARG A 663 16.39 12.11 -1.95
N SER A 664 15.42 13.01 -1.81
CA SER A 664 14.02 12.65 -1.54
C SER A 664 13.42 11.86 -2.70
N PHE A 665 13.78 12.23 -3.93
CA PHE A 665 13.40 11.52 -5.14
C PHE A 665 14.02 10.13 -5.23
N ALA A 666 15.33 9.97 -4.95
CA ALA A 666 15.97 8.65 -4.92
C ALA A 666 15.34 7.72 -3.87
N LEU A 667 14.96 8.27 -2.70
CA LEU A 667 14.24 7.52 -1.67
C LEU A 667 12.82 7.15 -2.10
N LEU A 668 12.13 8.01 -2.84
CA LEU A 668 10.83 7.68 -3.44
C LEU A 668 10.96 6.53 -4.43
N LEU A 669 11.93 6.57 -5.36
CA LEU A 669 12.15 5.47 -6.30
C LEU A 669 12.43 4.16 -5.56
N ALA A 670 13.27 4.18 -4.52
CA ALA A 670 13.54 3.01 -3.68
C ALA A 670 12.29 2.50 -2.93
N LYS A 671 11.42 3.41 -2.47
CA LYS A 671 10.13 3.04 -1.87
C LYS A 671 9.25 2.29 -2.87
N LEU A 672 9.21 2.76 -4.12
CA LEU A 672 8.37 2.20 -5.18
C LEU A 672 8.93 0.92 -5.81
N ASP A 673 10.26 0.74 -5.82
CA ASP A 673 10.92 -0.43 -6.40
C ASP A 673 10.75 -1.66 -5.48
N PRO A 674 10.09 -2.74 -5.95
CA PRO A 674 9.89 -3.98 -5.17
C PRO A 674 11.19 -4.77 -4.91
N THR A 675 12.26 -4.46 -5.64
CA THR A 675 13.56 -5.15 -5.57
C THR A 675 14.52 -4.49 -4.57
N VAL A 676 14.22 -3.28 -4.09
CA VAL A 676 15.00 -2.57 -3.05
C VAL A 676 14.41 -2.88 -1.66
N ASP A 677 15.22 -3.49 -0.81
CA ASP A 677 14.87 -3.78 0.59
C ASP A 677 15.18 -2.58 1.51
N THR A 678 16.25 -1.84 1.25
CA THR A 678 16.70 -0.73 2.11
C THR A 678 17.60 0.25 1.34
N VAL A 679 17.72 1.48 1.84
CA VAL A 679 18.63 2.49 1.31
C VAL A 679 19.68 2.83 2.34
N ILE A 680 20.93 2.94 1.93
CA ILE A 680 22.05 3.34 2.79
C ILE A 680 22.85 4.47 2.17
N GLY A 681 23.69 5.11 2.96
CA GLY A 681 24.76 5.98 2.49
C GLY A 681 25.93 5.92 3.47
N VAL A 682 27.13 6.19 3.00
CA VAL A 682 28.29 6.40 3.90
C VAL A 682 28.70 7.85 3.76
N THR A 683 28.31 8.64 4.75
CA THR A 683 28.49 10.09 4.74
C THR A 683 29.71 10.51 5.58
N ARG A 684 29.99 11.80 5.65
CA ARG A 684 31.07 12.39 6.49
C ARG A 684 30.49 13.34 7.53
N CYS A 685 31.28 13.69 8.55
CA CYS A 685 30.94 14.78 9.46
C CYS A 685 31.50 16.10 8.93
N SER A 686 30.72 17.17 9.03
CA SER A 686 31.15 18.51 8.62
C SER A 686 31.98 19.23 9.70
N ASN A 687 31.72 18.97 10.98
CA ASN A 687 32.27 19.77 12.07
C ASN A 687 33.14 18.94 13.04
N TYR A 688 33.54 17.72 12.67
CA TYR A 688 34.42 16.91 13.51
C TYR A 688 35.86 17.46 13.45
N SER A 689 36.45 17.75 14.61
CA SER A 689 37.79 18.37 14.74
C SER A 689 38.90 17.38 15.09
N GLY A 690 38.61 16.07 15.17
CA GLY A 690 39.57 15.07 15.65
C GLY A 690 39.66 14.92 17.17
N ASP A 691 39.01 15.80 17.94
CA ASP A 691 39.00 15.74 19.40
C ASP A 691 38.07 14.61 19.91
N GLY A 692 38.66 13.48 20.31
CA GLY A 692 37.93 12.30 20.77
C GLY A 692 37.59 11.33 19.63
N SER A 693 36.79 10.29 19.90
CA SER A 693 36.47 9.28 18.88
C SER A 693 35.32 9.71 17.97
N MET A 694 35.41 9.38 16.67
CA MET A 694 34.31 9.58 15.71
C MET A 694 32.99 8.96 16.22
N ALA A 695 33.06 7.78 16.83
CA ALA A 695 31.88 7.14 17.44
C ALA A 695 31.26 8.00 18.55
N GLY A 696 32.08 8.61 19.40
CA GLY A 696 31.62 9.52 20.46
C GLY A 696 31.00 10.81 19.91
N TYR A 697 31.61 11.39 18.86
CA TYR A 697 31.07 12.55 18.17
C TYR A 697 29.70 12.24 17.55
N VAL A 698 29.61 11.18 16.74
CA VAL A 698 28.34 10.74 16.12
C VAL A 698 27.26 10.45 17.16
N ALA A 699 27.61 9.78 18.27
CA ALA A 699 26.67 9.53 19.36
C ALA A 699 26.19 10.84 20.01
N GLY A 700 27.08 11.83 20.15
CA GLY A 700 26.72 13.17 20.62
C GLY A 700 25.73 13.87 19.70
N HIS A 701 25.87 13.75 18.37
CA HIS A 701 24.90 14.26 17.42
C HIS A 701 23.53 13.58 17.58
N VAL A 702 23.49 12.25 17.62
CA VAL A 702 22.25 11.47 17.76
C VAL A 702 21.54 11.77 19.09
N GLN A 703 22.30 12.04 20.15
CA GLN A 703 21.78 12.44 21.47
C GLN A 703 21.40 13.92 21.56
N GLY A 704 21.57 14.70 20.48
CA GLY A 704 21.27 16.14 20.47
C GLY A 704 22.26 17.02 21.24
N LYS A 705 23.43 16.49 21.65
CA LYS A 705 24.46 17.25 22.38
C LYS A 705 25.15 18.29 21.51
N HIS A 706 25.25 18.03 20.21
CA HIS A 706 25.71 18.98 19.20
C HIS A 706 25.05 18.67 17.86
N ALA A 707 25.20 19.55 16.88
CA ALA A 707 24.65 19.36 15.54
C ALA A 707 25.78 19.29 14.50
N ASP A 708 25.79 18.22 13.73
CA ASP A 708 26.59 18.12 12.51
C ASP A 708 25.70 18.40 11.29
N LYS A 709 26.13 19.27 10.39
CA LYS A 709 25.31 19.71 9.25
C LYS A 709 25.03 18.57 8.27
N THR A 710 26.03 17.73 7.98
CA THR A 710 25.89 16.64 7.02
C THR A 710 25.10 15.48 7.61
N LEU A 711 25.35 15.12 8.87
CA LEU A 711 24.50 14.11 9.53
C LEU A 711 23.06 14.63 9.66
N GLY A 712 22.88 15.88 10.06
CA GLY A 712 21.57 16.54 10.19
C GLY A 712 20.78 16.59 8.90
N PHE A 713 21.44 16.78 7.75
CA PHE A 713 20.81 16.68 6.43
C PHE A 713 20.10 15.33 6.28
N HIS A 714 20.78 14.23 6.61
CA HIS A 714 20.23 12.88 6.46
C HIS A 714 19.24 12.50 7.57
N THR A 715 19.60 12.71 8.84
CA THR A 715 18.78 12.33 10.00
C THR A 715 17.49 13.15 10.08
N GLY A 716 17.54 14.44 9.72
CA GLY A 716 16.36 15.29 9.62
C GLY A 716 15.34 14.82 8.57
N TYR A 717 15.73 13.90 7.68
CA TYR A 717 14.83 13.27 6.72
C TYR A 717 14.52 11.81 7.03
N GLY A 718 14.84 11.33 8.24
CA GLY A 718 14.50 9.98 8.71
C GLY A 718 15.58 8.93 8.50
N ALA A 719 16.82 9.32 8.21
CA ALA A 719 17.93 8.38 8.29
C ALA A 719 18.27 8.06 9.75
N HIS A 720 18.53 6.80 10.06
CA HIS A 720 19.23 6.44 11.29
C HIS A 720 20.72 6.34 11.05
N VAL A 721 21.50 6.80 12.03
CA VAL A 721 22.95 6.62 12.00
C VAL A 721 23.27 5.22 12.55
N ALA A 722 23.85 4.37 11.72
CA ALA A 722 24.13 2.98 12.07
C ALA A 722 25.47 2.85 12.82
N ARG A 723 26.58 3.28 12.19
CA ARG A 723 27.93 3.19 12.78
C ARG A 723 28.99 3.94 11.97
N PRO A 724 30.15 4.28 12.57
CA PRO A 724 31.36 4.66 11.81
C PRO A 724 31.90 3.51 10.94
N VAL A 725 32.55 3.85 9.83
CA VAL A 725 33.17 2.93 8.85
C VAL A 725 34.64 3.37 8.65
N PRO A 726 35.59 2.79 9.40
CA PRO A 726 36.99 3.17 9.31
C PRO A 726 37.60 2.88 7.94
N GLY A 727 38.45 3.79 7.44
CA GLY A 727 39.18 3.60 6.18
C GLY A 727 38.33 3.74 4.91
N PHE A 728 37.07 4.16 5.04
CA PHE A 728 36.15 4.31 3.91
C PHE A 728 36.60 5.39 2.92
N ARG A 729 37.11 6.53 3.40
CA ARG A 729 37.59 7.63 2.54
C ARG A 729 38.96 8.11 3.04
N PRO A 730 40.05 7.39 2.75
CA PRO A 730 41.39 7.72 3.24
C PRO A 730 41.84 9.17 2.96
N GLU A 731 41.27 9.79 1.93
CA GLU A 731 41.55 11.17 1.52
C GLU A 731 40.91 12.23 2.44
N ASP A 732 39.98 11.85 3.32
CA ASP A 732 39.31 12.73 4.28
C ASP A 732 40.08 12.80 5.60
N GLU A 733 41.16 13.58 5.58
CA GLU A 733 42.04 13.77 6.75
C GLU A 733 41.28 14.39 7.95
N ASP A 734 40.34 15.32 7.70
CA ASP A 734 39.51 15.95 8.74
C ASP A 734 38.74 14.92 9.58
N ASN A 735 38.27 13.84 8.93
CA ASN A 735 37.53 12.75 9.57
C ASN A 735 38.42 11.53 9.89
N GLY A 736 39.74 11.63 9.75
CA GLY A 736 40.67 10.51 9.96
C GLY A 736 40.42 9.32 9.02
N GLY A 737 39.87 9.60 7.84
CA GLY A 737 39.45 8.60 6.85
C GLY A 737 38.22 7.77 7.23
N VAL A 738 37.51 8.14 8.30
CA VAL A 738 36.33 7.42 8.81
C VAL A 738 35.04 7.97 8.20
N GLY A 739 34.29 7.12 7.50
CA GLY A 739 32.92 7.44 7.07
C GLY A 739 31.89 7.13 8.15
N VAL A 740 30.64 7.56 7.95
CA VAL A 740 29.51 7.27 8.84
C VAL A 740 28.40 6.62 8.04
N LEU A 741 28.10 5.35 8.33
CA LEU A 741 27.01 4.62 7.71
C LEU A 741 25.67 5.14 8.26
N ILE A 742 24.84 5.61 7.33
CA ILE A 742 23.44 5.97 7.55
C ILE A 742 22.55 5.02 6.78
N GLN A 743 21.33 4.84 7.25
CA GLN A 743 20.35 4.00 6.60
C GLN A 743 18.96 4.62 6.68
N TYR A 744 18.17 4.44 5.63
CA TYR A 744 16.78 4.85 5.55
C TYR A 744 15.89 3.62 5.53
N ASP A 745 14.86 3.64 6.35
CA ASP A 745 13.78 2.68 6.26
C ASP A 745 12.65 3.25 5.38
N VAL A 746 12.85 3.20 4.07
CA VAL A 746 11.89 3.76 3.08
C VAL A 746 10.59 2.95 2.98
N LYS A 747 10.60 1.69 3.42
CA LYS A 747 9.43 0.80 3.38
C LYS A 747 8.51 1.01 4.59
N SER A 748 9.03 1.52 5.71
CA SER A 748 8.21 1.91 6.87
C SER A 748 7.64 3.33 6.79
N TRP A 749 7.83 4.05 5.68
CA TRP A 749 7.17 5.34 5.44
C TRP A 749 5.66 5.15 5.32
N THR A 750 4.98 5.15 6.46
CA THR A 750 3.53 5.13 6.57
C THR A 750 2.97 6.52 6.31
N TRP A 751 1.81 6.53 5.64
CA TRP A 751 0.99 7.73 5.58
C TRP A 751 0.30 7.92 6.93
N THR A 752 0.57 9.04 7.60
CA THR A 752 -0.25 9.51 8.71
C THR A 752 -1.43 10.31 8.14
N SER A 753 -2.63 9.72 8.10
CA SER A 753 -3.84 10.55 8.17
C SER A 753 -3.77 11.22 9.53
N HIS A 754 -3.64 12.54 9.54
CA HIS A 754 -3.43 13.34 10.74
C HIS A 754 -2.07 13.07 11.41
N THR A 755 -1.16 14.04 11.30
CA THR A 755 -0.43 14.46 12.49
C THR A 755 -1.44 14.97 13.51
N GLU A 756 -1.99 14.06 14.32
CA GLU A 756 -1.95 14.33 15.75
C GLU A 756 -0.47 14.25 16.12
N ILE A 757 0.11 15.41 16.41
CA ILE A 757 1.45 15.54 16.97
C ILE A 757 1.47 14.67 18.23
N THR A 758 2.17 13.54 18.15
CA THR A 758 2.42 12.66 19.29
C THR A 758 3.71 13.16 19.93
N PRO A 759 3.70 13.63 21.19
CA PRO A 759 4.93 14.08 21.84
C PRO A 759 5.86 12.89 22.01
N SER A 760 7.09 12.98 21.51
CA SER A 760 8.13 12.02 21.89
C SER A 760 8.48 12.26 23.36
N THR A 761 7.97 11.40 24.25
CA THR A 761 8.40 11.35 25.64
C THR A 761 9.80 10.74 25.69
N ASN A 762 10.83 11.56 25.77
CA ASN A 762 12.14 11.13 26.27
C ASN A 762 12.66 12.15 27.28
N GLY A 763 12.71 11.72 28.55
CA GLY A 763 13.59 12.25 29.59
C GLY A 763 13.10 13.48 30.35
N LEU A 764 12.14 13.29 31.27
CA LEU A 764 11.95 14.20 32.41
C LEU A 764 13.16 14.06 33.35
N GLN A 765 14.17 14.93 33.19
CA GLN A 765 15.03 15.32 34.29
C GLN A 765 14.43 16.56 34.96
N LYS A 766 13.90 16.38 36.17
CA LYS A 766 13.61 17.48 37.08
C LYS A 766 14.94 18.10 37.49
N THR A 767 15.25 19.28 36.96
CA THR A 767 16.09 20.25 37.66
C THR A 767 15.17 21.29 38.27
N SER A 768 15.09 21.28 39.59
CA SER A 768 14.57 22.39 40.37
C SER A 768 15.48 23.59 40.17
N GLU A 769 14.96 24.75 39.74
CA GLU A 769 15.37 26.10 40.17
C GLU A 769 14.63 27.17 39.36
N ASN A 770 13.89 28.04 40.07
CA ASN A 770 13.24 29.31 39.68
C ASN A 770 12.47 29.37 38.35
N ALA A 771 11.17 29.72 38.44
CA ALA A 771 10.32 29.96 37.27
C ALA A 771 10.81 31.16 36.45
N ALA A 772 11.73 30.92 35.51
CA ALA A 772 12.10 31.86 34.47
C ALA A 772 10.87 32.13 33.58
N THR A 773 10.63 33.39 33.22
CA THR A 773 9.57 33.74 32.26
C THR A 773 9.99 33.35 30.84
N ALA A 774 9.05 33.30 29.88
CA ALA A 774 9.38 33.06 28.47
C ALA A 774 10.40 34.08 27.92
N LEU A 775 10.34 35.32 28.44
CA LEU A 775 11.30 36.36 28.10
C LEU A 775 12.71 36.07 28.62
N ASP A 776 12.84 35.61 29.87
CA ASP A 776 14.13 35.27 30.46
C ASP A 776 14.79 34.11 29.71
N LYS A 777 13.99 33.11 29.31
CA LYS A 777 14.51 31.99 28.54
C LYS A 777 14.95 32.39 27.14
N LEU A 778 14.17 33.22 26.46
CA LEU A 778 14.54 33.76 25.15
C LEU A 778 15.88 34.52 25.23
N ARG A 779 16.10 35.31 26.28
CA ARG A 779 17.37 36.02 26.51
C ARG A 779 18.55 35.10 26.73
N GLU A 780 18.35 34.05 27.52
CA GLU A 780 19.37 33.01 27.74
C GLU A 780 19.78 32.35 26.42
N ILE A 781 18.80 31.89 25.63
CA ILE A 781 19.03 31.24 24.33
C ILE A 781 19.80 32.16 23.38
N LEU A 782 19.40 33.43 23.30
CA LEU A 782 20.04 34.40 22.41
C LEU A 782 21.47 34.72 22.87
N THR A 783 21.70 34.78 24.18
CA THR A 783 23.05 34.97 24.75
C THR A 783 23.95 33.76 24.46
N ASP A 784 23.45 32.54 24.61
CA ASP A 784 24.18 31.31 24.26
C ASP A 784 24.54 31.23 22.77
N MET A 785 23.69 31.81 21.92
CA MET A 785 23.93 31.93 20.50
C MET A 785 24.81 33.12 20.11
N LYS A 786 25.37 33.84 21.08
CA LYS A 786 26.21 35.05 20.90
C LYS A 786 25.48 36.27 20.32
N HIS A 787 24.16 36.32 20.50
CA HIS A 787 23.31 37.47 20.20
C HIS A 787 22.68 38.03 21.51
N PRO A 788 23.46 38.56 22.47
CA PRO A 788 22.87 39.13 23.69
C PRO A 788 21.96 40.31 23.35
N VAL A 789 20.81 40.42 24.03
CA VAL A 789 19.76 41.40 23.71
C VAL A 789 19.40 42.21 24.96
N GLU A 790 19.56 43.53 24.88
CA GLU A 790 19.22 44.47 25.96
C GLU A 790 17.72 44.84 25.95
N ASP A 791 17.22 45.46 27.03
CA ASP A 791 15.78 45.82 27.19
C ASP A 791 15.24 46.69 26.04
N ASP A 792 16.05 47.60 25.49
CA ASP A 792 15.67 48.51 24.40
C ASP A 792 15.65 47.83 23.02
N GLN A 793 16.16 46.59 22.91
CA GLN A 793 16.23 45.80 21.68
C GLN A 793 15.15 44.72 21.58
N LEU A 794 14.34 44.51 22.63
CA LEU A 794 13.34 43.43 22.69
C LEU A 794 12.26 43.50 21.59
N GLY A 795 11.96 44.70 21.11
CA GLY A 795 10.99 44.94 20.02
C GLY A 795 11.60 44.87 18.62
N LEU A 796 12.92 44.68 18.48
CA LEU A 796 13.56 44.49 17.18
C LEU A 796 13.26 43.09 16.65
N GLY A 797 13.02 43.00 15.34
CA GLY A 797 12.84 41.72 14.69
C GLY A 797 14.10 40.85 14.74
N PHE A 798 13.96 39.52 14.85
CA PHE A 798 15.09 38.58 14.97
C PHE A 798 16.17 38.78 13.88
N PHE A 799 15.77 39.03 12.63
CA PHE A 799 16.71 39.32 11.54
C PHE A 799 17.54 40.60 11.75
N ASN A 800 16.96 41.62 12.39
CA ASN A 800 17.66 42.87 12.70
C ASN A 800 18.64 42.70 13.87
N LEU A 801 18.52 41.61 14.64
CA LEU A 801 19.50 41.18 15.65
C LEU A 801 20.61 40.30 15.05
N GLY A 802 20.62 40.14 13.72
CA GLY A 802 21.62 39.35 12.99
C GLY A 802 21.37 37.84 13.00
N ILE A 803 20.17 37.40 13.38
CA ILE A 803 19.79 35.99 13.49
C ILE A 803 19.28 35.51 12.14
N ASP A 804 19.84 34.41 11.63
CA ASP A 804 19.44 33.83 10.35
C ASP A 804 18.28 32.80 10.48
N SER A 805 17.81 32.28 9.34
CA SER A 805 16.67 31.34 9.31
C SER A 805 16.98 29.98 9.95
N LEU A 806 18.24 29.53 9.97
CA LEU A 806 18.66 28.29 10.64
C LEU A 806 18.76 28.50 12.15
N GLU A 807 19.21 29.68 12.57
CA GLU A 807 19.29 30.10 13.96
C GLU A 807 17.90 30.28 14.58
N MET A 808 16.94 30.84 13.84
CA MET A 808 15.54 30.88 14.27
C MET A 808 14.94 29.48 14.49
N VAL A 809 15.25 28.52 13.63
CA VAL A 809 14.83 27.11 13.84
C VAL A 809 15.41 26.56 15.13
N ARG A 810 16.65 26.93 15.46
CA ARG A 810 17.31 26.56 16.73
C ARG A 810 16.65 27.20 17.93
N ILE A 811 16.40 28.51 17.89
CA ILE A 811 15.71 29.26 18.95
C ILE A 811 14.34 28.64 19.20
N ARG A 812 13.56 28.39 18.13
CA ARG A 812 12.25 27.75 18.20
C ARG A 812 12.35 26.37 18.86
N ASN A 813 13.29 25.53 18.46
CA ASN A 813 13.43 24.18 19.03
C ASN A 813 13.79 24.24 20.52
N GLN A 814 14.69 25.13 20.94
CA GLN A 814 15.04 25.30 22.36
C GLN A 814 13.88 25.86 23.18
N LEU A 815 13.09 26.79 22.61
CA LEU A 815 11.86 27.28 23.22
C LEU A 815 10.79 26.20 23.32
N SER A 816 10.68 25.34 22.31
CA SER A 816 9.77 24.19 22.34
C SER A 816 10.14 23.21 23.45
N THR A 817 11.43 22.90 23.58
CA THR A 817 11.94 22.06 24.67
C THR A 817 11.66 22.69 26.03
N TRP A 818 11.96 23.98 26.20
CA TRP A 818 11.73 24.68 27.46
C TRP A 818 10.25 24.82 27.82
N ALA A 819 9.40 25.11 26.83
CA ALA A 819 7.96 25.22 27.02
C ALA A 819 7.28 23.85 27.16
N GLY A 820 8.01 22.75 26.95
CA GLY A 820 7.47 21.38 27.00
C GLY A 820 6.48 21.06 25.88
N ARG A 821 6.54 21.78 24.76
CA ARG A 821 5.58 21.67 23.64
C ARG A 821 6.20 22.08 22.31
N GLU A 822 5.72 21.51 21.22
CA GLU A 822 6.19 21.88 19.88
C GLU A 822 5.59 23.23 19.46
N LEU A 823 6.45 24.18 19.03
CA LEU A 823 6.04 25.47 18.49
C LEU A 823 5.98 25.35 16.96
N SER A 824 5.01 26.03 16.32
CA SER A 824 4.84 25.94 14.86
C SER A 824 6.12 26.32 14.10
N SER A 825 6.29 25.77 12.90
CA SER A 825 7.48 26.06 12.09
C SER A 825 7.62 27.54 11.72
N THR A 826 6.50 28.27 11.73
CA THR A 826 6.39 29.71 11.50
C THR A 826 6.37 30.54 12.79
N PHE A 827 6.45 29.95 13.99
CA PHE A 827 6.23 30.66 15.25
C PHE A 827 7.06 31.95 15.39
N LEU A 828 8.37 31.90 15.10
CA LEU A 828 9.24 33.09 15.17
C LEU A 828 9.12 34.02 13.95
N LEU A 829 8.37 33.63 12.92
CA LEU A 829 7.98 34.48 11.79
C LEU A 829 6.65 35.20 12.07
N ASP A 830 5.73 34.49 12.71
CA ASP A 830 4.41 35.00 13.13
C ASP A 830 4.55 35.97 14.32
N PHE A 831 5.57 35.75 15.16
CA PHE A 831 5.97 36.62 16.28
C PHE A 831 7.43 37.04 16.11
N PRO A 832 7.71 38.01 15.23
CA PRO A 832 9.05 38.26 14.69
C PRO A 832 10.02 38.95 15.65
N SER A 833 9.61 39.32 16.87
CA SER A 833 10.47 39.92 17.89
C SER A 833 10.53 39.10 19.19
N VAL A 834 11.58 39.33 19.99
CA VAL A 834 11.77 38.68 21.30
C VAL A 834 10.57 38.92 22.22
N GLN A 835 10.04 40.15 22.21
CA GLN A 835 8.90 40.54 23.03
C GLN A 835 7.58 39.86 22.60
N GLU A 836 7.30 39.79 21.30
CA GLU A 836 6.07 39.17 20.78
C GLU A 836 6.07 37.65 21.00
N ALA A 837 7.21 37.00 20.75
CA ALA A 837 7.35 35.56 20.94
C ALA A 837 7.17 35.18 22.42
N ALA A 838 7.76 35.94 23.35
CA ALA A 838 7.59 35.74 24.79
C ALA A 838 6.13 35.91 25.24
N ALA A 839 5.45 36.97 24.77
CA ALA A 839 4.08 37.27 25.16
C ALA A 839 3.09 36.20 24.67
N GLU A 840 3.25 35.71 23.45
CA GLU A 840 2.39 34.64 22.93
C GLU A 840 2.66 33.31 23.64
N LEU A 841 3.91 32.99 23.98
CA LEU A 841 4.25 31.80 24.77
C LEU A 841 3.56 31.81 26.15
N GLU A 842 3.54 32.95 26.84
CA GLU A 842 2.84 33.09 28.12
C GLU A 842 1.31 33.01 27.97
N LYS A 843 0.76 33.62 26.92
CA LYS A 843 -0.68 33.56 26.61
C LYS A 843 -1.14 32.14 26.29
N GLN A 844 -0.30 31.34 25.64
CA GLN A 844 -0.63 29.94 25.37
C GLN A 844 -0.44 29.05 26.60
N LYS A 845 0.55 29.31 27.47
CA LYS A 845 0.66 28.65 28.79
C LYS A 845 -0.58 28.86 29.66
N ALA A 846 -1.21 30.04 29.59
CA ALA A 846 -2.43 30.35 30.35
C ALA A 846 -3.69 29.56 29.92
N LYS A 847 -3.69 28.95 28.72
CA LYS A 847 -4.84 28.20 28.19
C LYS A 847 -4.84 26.70 28.52
N GLU A 848 -3.75 26.15 29.06
CA GLU A 848 -3.53 24.69 29.20
C GLU A 848 -3.83 24.10 30.59
N GLY A 849 -4.44 24.87 31.51
CA GLY A 849 -4.72 24.43 32.89
C GLY A 849 -5.80 23.35 33.09
N LYS A 850 -6.22 22.57 32.07
CA LYS A 850 -7.16 21.44 32.22
C LYS A 850 -6.73 20.27 31.34
N HIS A 851 -6.21 19.19 31.94
CA HIS A 851 -5.95 17.93 31.25
C HIS A 851 -7.27 17.19 30.96
N ALA A 852 -7.42 16.68 29.74
CA ALA A 852 -8.53 15.81 29.35
C ALA A 852 -8.31 14.37 29.87
N SER A 853 -9.37 13.74 30.38
CA SER A 853 -9.42 12.35 30.86
C SER A 853 -9.36 11.34 29.70
N ALA A 854 -8.93 10.10 29.93
CA ALA A 854 -8.91 9.07 28.88
C ALA A 854 -10.32 8.80 28.30
N LEU A 855 -11.37 9.02 29.09
CA LEU A 855 -12.76 8.94 28.64
C LEU A 855 -13.06 10.00 27.57
N GLU A 856 -12.62 11.24 27.75
CA GLU A 856 -12.82 12.31 26.77
C GLU A 856 -12.07 12.02 25.46
N VAL A 857 -10.88 11.45 25.56
CA VAL A 857 -10.08 11.03 24.39
C VAL A 857 -10.80 9.91 23.63
N ILE A 858 -11.29 8.88 24.31
CA ILE A 858 -12.00 7.78 23.65
C ILE A 858 -13.32 8.27 23.05
N CYS A 859 -14.07 9.13 23.74
CA CYS A 859 -15.27 9.75 23.19
C CYS A 859 -14.97 10.62 21.96
N GLN A 860 -13.85 11.35 21.94
CA GLN A 860 -13.41 12.13 20.80
C GLN A 860 -13.02 11.23 19.63
N VAL A 861 -12.27 10.14 19.88
CA VAL A 861 -11.93 9.14 18.86
C VAL A 861 -13.18 8.52 18.23
N MET A 862 -14.19 8.23 19.05
CA MET A 862 -15.48 7.71 18.60
C MET A 862 -16.27 8.75 17.78
N ALA A 863 -16.26 10.03 18.19
CA ALA A 863 -16.87 11.12 17.45
C ALA A 863 -16.20 11.37 16.08
N ASP A 864 -14.87 11.29 16.02
CA ASP A 864 -14.11 11.40 14.76
C ASP A 864 -14.47 10.28 13.77
N MET A 865 -14.84 9.12 14.29
CA MET A 865 -15.29 7.96 13.53
C MET A 865 -16.80 8.00 13.21
N GLN A 866 -17.48 9.12 13.47
CA GLN A 866 -18.91 9.32 13.25
C GLN A 866 -19.83 8.49 14.17
N HIS A 867 -19.30 8.04 15.30
CA HIS A 867 -20.05 7.39 16.38
C HIS A 867 -20.05 8.27 17.65
N PRO A 868 -20.66 9.48 17.65
CA PRO A 868 -20.79 10.27 18.86
C PRO A 868 -21.65 9.51 19.88
N LEU A 869 -21.18 9.45 21.12
CA LEU A 869 -21.81 8.64 22.18
C LEU A 869 -22.59 9.52 23.15
N SER A 870 -23.77 9.06 23.55
CA SER A 870 -24.49 9.57 24.73
C SER A 870 -24.05 8.83 26.01
N ASP A 871 -24.31 9.42 27.18
CA ASP A 871 -23.84 8.88 28.47
C ASP A 871 -24.29 7.44 28.75
N ASP A 872 -25.46 7.04 28.25
CA ASP A 872 -26.04 5.71 28.36
C ASP A 872 -25.42 4.67 27.42
N GLN A 873 -24.64 5.10 26.43
CA GLN A 873 -23.92 4.25 25.48
C GLN A 873 -22.49 3.90 25.95
N LEU A 874 -21.96 4.61 26.94
CA LEU A 874 -20.57 4.44 27.41
C LEU A 874 -20.30 3.08 28.06
N THR A 875 -21.34 2.38 28.52
CA THR A 875 -21.25 1.04 29.13
C THR A 875 -21.63 -0.09 28.16
N GLN A 876 -22.02 0.25 26.93
CA GLN A 876 -22.36 -0.74 25.90
C GLN A 876 -21.10 -1.25 25.20
N GLY A 877 -21.17 -2.49 24.72
CA GLY A 877 -20.05 -3.10 24.00
C GLY A 877 -19.85 -2.45 22.63
N PHE A 878 -18.61 -2.29 22.17
CA PHE A 878 -18.28 -1.65 20.89
C PHE A 878 -19.06 -2.24 19.71
N PHE A 879 -19.22 -3.56 19.65
CA PHE A 879 -19.99 -4.22 18.59
C PHE A 879 -21.50 -3.91 18.61
N VAL A 880 -22.06 -3.63 19.79
CA VAL A 880 -23.47 -3.22 19.94
C VAL A 880 -23.67 -1.80 19.45
N LEU A 881 -22.63 -0.97 19.51
CA LEU A 881 -22.58 0.39 18.98
C LEU A 881 -22.32 0.45 17.46
N GLY A 882 -22.29 -0.71 16.80
CA GLY A 882 -22.07 -0.82 15.36
C GLY A 882 -20.60 -0.77 14.93
N ILE A 883 -19.66 -0.81 15.88
CA ILE A 883 -18.22 -0.76 15.59
C ILE A 883 -17.74 -2.12 15.09
N ASP A 884 -17.14 -2.15 13.90
CA ASP A 884 -16.62 -3.37 13.31
C ASP A 884 -15.17 -3.69 13.72
N SER A 885 -14.64 -4.83 13.27
CA SER A 885 -13.30 -5.28 13.65
C SER A 885 -12.15 -4.44 13.07
N LEU A 886 -12.36 -3.76 11.95
CA LEU A 886 -11.38 -2.83 11.37
C LEU A 886 -11.41 -1.48 12.10
N GLU A 887 -12.58 -1.05 12.52
CA GLU A 887 -12.78 0.16 13.33
C GLU A 887 -12.20 0.00 14.74
N MET A 888 -12.35 -1.16 15.37
CA MET A 888 -11.65 -1.45 16.63
C MET A 888 -10.11 -1.40 16.46
N ILE A 889 -9.57 -1.83 15.33
CA ILE A 889 -8.12 -1.70 15.06
C ILE A 889 -7.74 -0.22 14.95
N ARG A 890 -8.59 0.62 14.37
CA ARG A 890 -8.38 2.08 14.32
C ARG A 890 -8.43 2.72 15.71
N ILE A 891 -9.42 2.37 16.54
CA ILE A 891 -9.51 2.86 17.93
C ILE A 891 -8.28 2.41 18.73
N LYS A 892 -7.86 1.15 18.57
CA LYS A 892 -6.63 0.60 19.17
C LYS A 892 -5.38 1.35 18.75
N ASN A 893 -5.24 1.64 17.45
CA ASN A 893 -4.08 2.34 16.92
C ASN A 893 -4.03 3.80 17.39
N LYS A 894 -5.17 4.51 17.39
CA LYS A 894 -5.27 5.87 17.94
C LYS A 894 -4.98 5.91 19.45
N LEU A 895 -5.47 4.94 20.22
CA LEU A 895 -5.15 4.87 21.66
C LEU A 895 -3.70 4.48 21.94
N SER A 896 -3.13 3.60 21.12
CA SER A 896 -1.69 3.26 21.20
C SER A 896 -0.81 4.47 20.91
N GLN A 897 -1.22 5.29 19.94
CA GLN A 897 -0.59 6.55 19.62
C GLN A 897 -0.71 7.56 20.77
N TRP A 898 -1.91 7.75 21.33
CA TRP A 898 -2.12 8.65 22.47
C TRP A 898 -1.32 8.22 23.72
N LEU A 899 -1.19 6.92 23.98
CA LEU A 899 -0.40 6.37 25.10
C LEU A 899 1.12 6.36 24.86
N GLY A 900 1.55 6.51 23.61
CA GLY A 900 2.93 6.33 23.17
C GLY A 900 3.44 4.88 23.32
N GLU A 901 2.55 3.88 23.36
CA GLU A 901 2.86 2.46 23.51
C GLU A 901 1.91 1.59 22.68
N GLU A 902 2.43 0.52 22.09
CA GLU A 902 1.59 -0.41 21.32
C GLU A 902 0.70 -1.25 22.25
N LEU A 903 -0.62 -1.07 22.16
CA LEU A 903 -1.57 -1.90 22.88
C LEU A 903 -1.62 -3.32 22.28
N PRO A 904 -1.89 -4.37 23.08
CA PRO A 904 -2.10 -5.72 22.56
C PRO A 904 -3.22 -5.80 21.53
N ALA A 905 -3.12 -6.72 20.56
CA ALA A 905 -4.14 -6.92 19.53
C ALA A 905 -5.53 -7.31 20.08
N THR A 906 -5.59 -7.80 21.33
CA THR A 906 -6.84 -8.15 22.03
C THR A 906 -7.33 -7.05 22.96
N PHE A 907 -6.64 -5.92 23.11
CA PHE A 907 -6.92 -4.97 24.19
C PHE A 907 -8.36 -4.45 24.19
N LEU A 908 -8.93 -4.11 23.03
CA LEU A 908 -10.34 -3.69 22.93
C LEU A 908 -11.33 -4.87 23.02
N LEU A 909 -10.87 -6.11 22.89
CA LEU A 909 -11.67 -7.31 23.17
C LEU A 909 -11.68 -7.63 24.66
N ASP A 910 -10.58 -7.32 25.36
CA ASP A 910 -10.41 -7.51 26.79
C ASP A 910 -11.18 -6.43 27.59
N TYR A 911 -11.36 -5.23 27.01
CA TYR A 911 -12.15 -4.12 27.55
C TYR A 911 -13.19 -3.65 26.52
N PRO A 912 -14.31 -4.39 26.38
CA PRO A 912 -15.20 -4.29 25.23
C PRO A 912 -16.14 -3.09 25.25
N SER A 913 -16.10 -2.21 26.26
CA SER A 913 -16.90 -0.98 26.32
C SER A 913 -16.01 0.26 26.54
N VAL A 914 -16.53 1.43 26.15
CA VAL A 914 -15.81 2.72 26.25
C VAL A 914 -15.40 3.05 27.69
N ARG A 915 -16.27 2.77 28.67
CA ARG A 915 -15.99 3.06 30.08
C ARG A 915 -14.97 2.09 30.69
N GLU A 916 -15.01 0.81 30.32
CA GLU A 916 -14.01 -0.17 30.76
C GLU A 916 -12.64 0.13 30.16
N LEU A 917 -12.61 0.48 28.87
CA LEU A 917 -11.40 0.87 28.16
C LEU A 917 -10.78 2.13 28.77
N ALA A 918 -11.59 3.18 29.01
CA ALA A 918 -11.12 4.42 29.64
C ALA A 918 -10.52 4.16 31.03
N THR A 919 -11.20 3.36 31.85
CA THR A 919 -10.74 3.03 33.20
C THR A 919 -9.40 2.29 33.19
N GLU A 920 -9.19 1.38 32.25
CA GLU A 920 -7.92 0.66 32.17
C GLU A 920 -6.80 1.50 31.59
N VAL A 921 -7.12 2.34 30.60
CA VAL A 921 -6.19 3.31 30.02
C VAL A 921 -5.73 4.31 31.08
N ASP A 922 -6.63 4.82 31.92
CA ASP A 922 -6.29 5.70 33.06
C ASP A 922 -5.38 4.99 34.08
N LYS A 923 -5.58 3.69 34.34
CA LYS A 923 -4.67 2.91 35.21
C LYS A 923 -3.28 2.75 34.59
N LEU A 924 -3.18 2.54 33.28
CA LEU A 924 -1.90 2.46 32.58
C LEU A 924 -1.15 3.80 32.65
N VAL A 925 -1.86 4.92 32.49
CA VAL A 925 -1.31 6.28 32.63
C VAL A 925 -0.86 6.56 34.07
N ALA A 926 -1.68 6.21 35.07
CA ALA A 926 -1.35 6.40 36.48
C ALA A 926 -0.14 5.57 36.95
N LYS A 927 0.04 4.37 36.38
CA LYS A 927 1.20 3.50 36.64
C LYS A 927 2.50 4.05 36.03
N LYS A 928 2.38 4.85 34.96
CA LYS A 928 3.49 5.55 34.31
C LYS A 928 3.93 6.81 35.09
N GLN A 929 3.01 7.46 35.80
CA GLN A 929 3.28 8.65 36.61
C GLN A 929 3.90 8.35 37.99
N THR A 930 3.83 7.09 38.46
CA THR A 930 4.26 6.69 39.82
C THR A 930 5.58 5.89 39.87
N GLY A 931 6.29 5.69 38.75
CA GLY A 931 7.49 4.82 38.70
C GLY A 931 8.79 5.51 38.31
N ASN A 932 9.57 6.00 39.28
CA ASN A 932 11.03 6.04 39.16
C ASN A 932 11.67 5.79 40.54
N GLY A 933 12.48 4.73 40.63
CA GLY A 933 13.29 4.39 41.82
C GLY A 933 12.72 3.27 42.67
N ASP A 934 12.89 2.02 42.23
CA ASP A 934 13.47 0.97 43.07
C ASP A 934 14.05 -0.14 42.18
N ALA A 935 15.36 -0.34 42.31
CA ALA A 935 16.10 -1.44 41.74
C ALA A 935 15.79 -2.71 42.55
N GLU A 936 14.69 -3.39 42.23
CA GLU A 936 14.56 -4.81 42.52
C GLU A 936 14.97 -5.59 41.28
N ALA A 937 15.96 -6.46 41.45
CA ALA A 937 16.46 -7.38 40.45
C ALA A 937 15.29 -8.02 39.68
N HIS A 938 15.33 -7.94 38.35
CA HIS A 938 14.46 -8.73 37.48
C HIS A 938 14.73 -10.23 37.75
N ALA A 939 14.08 -10.79 38.77
CA ALA A 939 13.85 -12.21 38.84
C ALA A 939 13.02 -12.57 37.61
N GLU A 940 13.48 -13.54 36.82
CA GLU A 940 12.66 -14.12 35.77
C GLU A 940 11.28 -14.46 36.34
N PRO A 941 10.17 -14.15 35.63
CA PRO A 941 8.84 -14.49 36.13
C PRO A 941 8.81 -15.98 36.45
N ALA A 942 8.28 -16.36 37.62
CA ALA A 942 8.16 -17.76 38.02
C ALA A 942 7.43 -18.54 36.92
N ILE A 943 8.04 -19.64 36.47
CA ILE A 943 7.52 -20.49 35.39
C ILE A 943 7.32 -21.87 35.99
N LEU A 944 6.20 -22.48 35.64
CA LEU A 944 5.96 -23.87 36.02
C LEU A 944 6.90 -24.75 35.23
N ASP A 945 7.51 -25.73 35.89
CA ASP A 945 8.30 -26.73 35.19
C ASP A 945 7.41 -27.59 34.26
N VAL A 946 8.07 -28.30 33.34
CA VAL A 946 7.38 -29.09 32.31
C VAL A 946 6.58 -30.24 32.93
N ASP A 947 7.05 -30.81 34.04
CA ASP A 947 6.38 -31.94 34.69
C ASP A 947 5.07 -31.50 35.35
N LEU A 948 5.07 -30.33 36.00
CA LEU A 948 3.88 -29.75 36.61
C LEU A 948 2.86 -29.32 35.54
N LEU A 949 3.33 -28.86 34.37
CA LEU A 949 2.46 -28.56 33.23
C LEU A 949 1.78 -29.81 32.67
N LEU A 950 2.52 -30.91 32.52
CA LEU A 950 1.97 -32.19 32.07
C LEU A 950 0.97 -32.75 33.08
N GLN A 951 1.28 -32.67 34.38
CA GLN A 951 0.35 -33.06 35.45
C GLN A 951 -0.93 -32.21 35.47
N ALA A 952 -0.82 -30.89 35.24
CA ALA A 952 -1.97 -30.00 35.12
C ALA A 952 -2.86 -30.38 33.93
N GLN A 953 -2.26 -30.68 32.78
CA GLN A 953 -3.00 -31.10 31.60
C GLN A 953 -3.77 -32.41 31.83
N GLU A 954 -3.12 -33.43 32.38
CA GLU A 954 -3.77 -34.73 32.65
C GLU A 954 -4.91 -34.61 33.67
N LYS A 955 -4.67 -33.88 34.77
CA LYS A 955 -5.70 -33.68 35.81
C LYS A 955 -6.89 -32.87 35.28
N LEU A 956 -6.66 -31.82 34.50
CA LEU A 956 -7.74 -31.05 33.87
C LEU A 956 -8.56 -31.93 32.92
N LYS A 957 -7.89 -32.71 32.06
CA LYS A 957 -8.56 -33.64 31.15
C LYS A 957 -9.44 -34.64 31.89
N LYS A 958 -8.93 -35.21 32.99
CA LYS A 958 -9.69 -36.11 33.85
C LYS A 958 -10.87 -35.40 34.52
N ALA A 959 -10.67 -34.20 35.06
CA ALA A 959 -11.71 -33.43 35.73
C ALA A 959 -12.86 -33.04 34.79
N TYR A 960 -12.57 -32.67 33.54
CA TYR A 960 -13.57 -32.41 32.51
C TYR A 960 -14.28 -33.66 32.00
N SER A 961 -13.63 -34.82 32.04
CA SER A 961 -14.23 -36.10 31.66
C SER A 961 -15.18 -36.69 32.72
N LEU A 962 -15.23 -36.12 33.94
CA LEU A 962 -16.14 -36.60 34.99
C LEU A 962 -17.59 -36.37 34.57
N SER A 963 -18.40 -37.44 34.62
CA SER A 963 -19.81 -37.41 34.18
C SER A 963 -20.64 -36.30 34.83
N GLN A 964 -20.36 -35.97 36.10
CA GLN A 964 -21.04 -34.88 36.80
C GLN A 964 -20.75 -33.51 36.15
N ASN A 965 -19.50 -33.25 35.76
CA ASN A 965 -19.10 -31.99 35.12
C ASN A 965 -19.61 -31.91 33.68
N GLN A 966 -19.56 -33.02 32.93
CA GLN A 966 -20.15 -33.10 31.58
C GLN A 966 -21.66 -32.84 31.60
N LYS A 967 -22.39 -33.36 32.61
CA LYS A 967 -23.82 -33.09 32.79
C LYS A 967 -24.10 -31.63 33.13
N LYS A 968 -23.31 -31.00 34.02
CA LYS A 968 -23.42 -29.57 34.33
C LYS A 968 -23.21 -28.70 33.07
N ILE A 969 -22.18 -28.99 32.27
CA ILE A 969 -21.89 -28.28 31.01
C ILE A 969 -23.02 -28.46 30.00
N SER A 970 -23.50 -29.69 29.82
CA SER A 970 -24.59 -29.99 28.88
C SER A 970 -25.91 -29.32 29.27
N ALA A 971 -26.21 -29.25 30.57
CA ALA A 971 -27.40 -28.57 31.07
C ALA A 971 -27.33 -27.04 30.84
N LEU A 972 -26.16 -26.44 31.04
CA LEU A 972 -25.93 -25.02 30.71
C LEU A 972 -26.06 -24.76 29.22
N ALA A 973 -25.53 -25.65 28.38
CA ALA A 973 -25.59 -25.53 26.92
C ALA A 973 -27.01 -25.67 26.37
N ALA A 974 -27.83 -26.52 27.00
CA ALA A 974 -29.26 -26.65 26.67
C ALA A 974 -30.08 -25.44 27.14
N LYS A 975 -29.75 -24.86 28.30
CA LYS A 975 -30.47 -23.73 28.88
C LYS A 975 -30.26 -22.41 28.11
N HIS A 976 -29.12 -22.26 27.45
CA HIS A 976 -28.74 -21.03 26.75
C HIS A 976 -28.56 -21.24 25.24
N SER A 977 -29.28 -22.21 24.63
CA SER A 977 -29.10 -22.67 23.22
C SER A 977 -29.09 -21.56 22.16
N ASP A 978 -29.74 -20.43 22.46
CA ASP A 978 -29.97 -19.35 21.50
C ASP A 978 -29.24 -18.04 21.90
N ASP A 979 -28.55 -18.01 23.06
CA ASP A 979 -27.82 -16.84 23.57
C ASP A 979 -26.42 -17.22 24.06
N LYS A 980 -25.45 -16.99 23.15
CA LYS A 980 -24.04 -17.30 23.36
C LYS A 980 -23.38 -16.47 24.46
N ALA A 981 -23.80 -15.22 24.64
CA ALA A 981 -23.23 -14.34 25.66
C ALA A 981 -23.69 -14.81 27.05
N ALA A 982 -24.97 -15.17 27.19
CA ALA A 982 -25.50 -15.76 28.40
C ALA A 982 -24.85 -17.13 28.72
N PHE A 983 -24.64 -17.99 27.71
CA PHE A 983 -23.96 -19.28 27.91
C PHE A 983 -22.53 -19.10 28.42
N THR A 984 -21.75 -18.22 27.78
CA THR A 984 -20.34 -17.97 28.17
C THR A 984 -20.25 -17.43 29.60
N LYS A 985 -21.13 -16.47 29.95
CA LYS A 985 -21.22 -15.92 31.30
C LYS A 985 -21.63 -16.96 32.35
N ALA A 986 -22.50 -17.90 31.98
CA ALA A 986 -22.96 -18.96 32.88
C ALA A 986 -21.97 -20.13 33.00
N LEU A 987 -21.08 -20.32 32.04
CA LEU A 987 -20.06 -21.37 32.02
C LEU A 987 -18.83 -21.02 32.88
N GLU A 988 -18.46 -19.74 32.96
CA GLU A 988 -17.25 -19.28 33.65
C GLU A 988 -17.14 -19.75 35.12
N PRO A 989 -18.19 -19.71 35.96
CA PRO A 989 -18.09 -20.21 37.34
C PRO A 989 -17.78 -21.70 37.42
N LEU A 990 -18.28 -22.49 36.46
CA LEU A 990 -18.03 -23.93 36.39
C LEU A 990 -16.61 -24.22 35.92
N LEU A 991 -16.09 -23.46 34.95
CA LEU A 991 -14.70 -23.55 34.53
C LEU A 991 -13.77 -23.16 35.68
N ALA A 992 -14.10 -22.09 36.42
CA ALA A 992 -13.35 -21.68 37.59
C ALA A 992 -13.34 -22.74 38.71
N GLU A 993 -14.48 -23.41 38.96
CA GLU A 993 -14.59 -24.51 39.92
C GLU A 993 -13.71 -25.71 39.51
N VAL A 994 -13.83 -26.15 38.25
CA VAL A 994 -13.11 -27.33 37.74
C VAL A 994 -11.61 -27.06 37.63
N GLU A 995 -11.21 -25.97 36.99
CA GLU A 995 -9.81 -25.61 36.80
C GLU A 995 -9.15 -25.25 38.12
N GLY A 996 -9.80 -24.40 38.91
CA GLY A 996 -9.26 -23.96 40.19
C GLY A 996 -9.00 -25.12 41.13
N SER A 997 -9.87 -26.14 41.17
CA SER A 997 -9.64 -27.33 42.00
C SER A 997 -8.37 -28.09 41.58
N VAL A 998 -8.08 -28.16 40.27
CA VAL A 998 -6.87 -28.79 39.75
C VAL A 998 -5.64 -27.97 40.07
N LEU A 999 -5.69 -26.65 39.90
CA LEU A 999 -4.58 -25.75 40.18
C LEU A 999 -4.22 -25.71 41.67
N VAL A 1000 -5.22 -25.72 42.55
CA VAL A 1000 -5.01 -25.86 44.01
C VAL A 1000 -4.39 -27.22 44.33
N SER A 1001 -4.87 -28.30 43.71
CA SER A 1001 -4.34 -29.66 43.96
C SER A 1001 -2.88 -29.86 43.51
N LEU A 1002 -2.37 -28.96 42.67
CA LEU A 1002 -0.99 -28.97 42.17
C LEU A 1002 -0.12 -27.90 42.84
N GLY A 1003 -0.66 -27.15 43.82
CA GLY A 1003 0.04 -26.06 44.48
C GLY A 1003 0.39 -24.90 43.55
N ILE A 1004 -0.30 -24.76 42.41
CA ILE A 1004 -0.09 -23.67 41.45
C ILE A 1004 -0.75 -22.38 41.98
N ILE A 1005 -1.86 -22.52 42.71
CA ILE A 1005 -2.56 -21.45 43.40
C ILE A 1005 -2.93 -21.91 44.81
N ASP A 1006 -2.94 -21.00 45.77
CA ASP A 1006 -3.20 -21.33 47.17
C ASP A 1006 -4.70 -21.50 47.49
N ASP A 1007 -5.57 -20.82 46.74
CA ASP A 1007 -7.02 -20.87 46.92
C ASP A 1007 -7.78 -20.56 45.61
N LEU A 1008 -9.12 -20.65 45.69
CA LEU A 1008 -10.03 -20.36 44.57
C LEU A 1008 -10.43 -18.88 44.46
N GLN A 1009 -9.74 -17.96 45.14
CA GLN A 1009 -10.05 -16.54 44.99
C GLN A 1009 -9.82 -16.12 43.53
N PRO A 1010 -10.72 -15.32 42.91
CA PRO A 1010 -10.64 -14.99 41.49
C PRO A 1010 -9.28 -14.44 41.05
N VAL A 1011 -8.64 -13.65 41.93
CA VAL A 1011 -7.30 -13.09 41.68
C VAL A 1011 -6.21 -14.16 41.61
N ASN A 1012 -6.29 -15.20 42.44
CA ASN A 1012 -5.32 -16.29 42.46
C ASN A 1012 -5.55 -17.26 41.30
N LEU A 1013 -6.81 -17.58 41.00
CA LEU A 1013 -7.17 -18.34 39.81
C LEU A 1013 -6.68 -17.67 38.52
N GLN A 1014 -6.86 -16.35 38.39
CA GLN A 1014 -6.40 -15.59 37.23
C GLN A 1014 -4.86 -15.56 37.16
N LYS A 1015 -4.16 -15.45 38.29
CA LYS A 1015 -2.70 -15.60 38.37
C LYS A 1015 -2.25 -16.99 37.90
N GLY A 1016 -2.89 -18.05 38.37
CA GLY A 1016 -2.59 -19.43 37.96
C GLY A 1016 -2.79 -19.67 36.46
N ARG A 1017 -3.90 -19.19 35.89
CA ARG A 1017 -4.17 -19.23 34.44
C ARG A 1017 -3.11 -18.47 33.63
N LYS A 1018 -2.67 -17.31 34.15
CA LYS A 1018 -1.60 -16.50 33.54
C LYS A 1018 -0.25 -17.21 33.60
N LEU A 1019 0.09 -17.85 34.72
CA LEU A 1019 1.31 -18.65 34.90
C LEU A 1019 1.36 -19.83 33.92
N LEU A 1020 0.27 -20.60 33.79
CA LEU A 1020 0.15 -21.67 32.79
C LEU A 1020 0.38 -21.13 31.36
N THR A 1021 -0.29 -20.03 31.01
CA THR A 1021 -0.20 -19.42 29.68
C THR A 1021 1.21 -18.94 29.35
N LEU A 1022 1.88 -18.28 30.30
CA LEU A 1022 3.25 -17.79 30.14
C LEU A 1022 4.25 -18.95 30.01
N SER A 1023 4.05 -20.01 30.80
CA SER A 1023 4.93 -21.20 30.77
C SER A 1023 4.85 -21.92 29.42
N ILE A 1024 3.64 -22.07 28.87
CA ILE A 1024 3.42 -22.65 27.53
C ILE A 1024 4.02 -21.78 26.42
N LYS A 1025 3.86 -20.44 26.50
CA LYS A 1025 4.44 -19.51 25.52
C LYS A 1025 5.96 -19.57 25.50
N ARG A 1026 6.61 -19.67 26.67
CA ARG A 1026 8.08 -19.76 26.76
C ARG A 1026 8.61 -21.10 26.23
N LEU A 1027 7.93 -22.21 26.48
CA LEU A 1027 8.30 -23.52 25.92
C LEU A 1027 8.26 -23.51 24.39
N ARG A 1028 7.20 -22.94 23.79
CA ARG A 1028 7.09 -22.80 22.33
C ARG A 1028 8.20 -21.94 21.74
N ARG A 1029 8.56 -20.85 22.43
CA ARG A 1029 9.65 -19.97 22.00
C ARG A 1029 11.02 -20.68 22.10
N LYS A 1030 11.24 -21.50 23.13
CA LYS A 1030 12.43 -22.36 23.22
C LYS A 1030 12.47 -23.42 22.11
N GLU A 1031 11.34 -24.03 21.74
CA GLU A 1031 11.26 -24.96 20.61
C GLU A 1031 11.54 -24.27 19.25
N GLU A 1032 11.04 -23.06 19.04
CA GLU A 1032 11.31 -22.27 17.82
C GLU A 1032 12.78 -21.87 17.71
N VAL A 1033 13.39 -21.44 18.82
CA VAL A 1033 14.82 -21.10 18.86
C VAL A 1033 15.69 -22.34 18.64
N ALA A 1034 15.37 -23.47 19.29
CA ALA A 1034 16.09 -24.74 19.10
C ALA A 1034 15.96 -25.30 17.66
N LYS A 1035 14.81 -25.11 17.00
CA LYS A 1035 14.64 -25.43 15.57
C LYS A 1035 15.48 -24.53 14.67
N ASN A 1036 15.51 -23.24 14.95
CA ASN A 1036 16.32 -22.28 14.18
C ASN A 1036 17.83 -22.54 14.35
N ASP A 1037 18.27 -22.98 15.53
CA ASP A 1037 19.67 -23.33 15.78
C ASP A 1037 20.05 -24.70 15.17
N GLN A 1038 19.12 -25.68 15.15
CA GLN A 1038 19.31 -26.95 14.43
C GLN A 1038 19.31 -26.79 12.91
N GLU A 1039 18.57 -25.83 12.36
CA GLU A 1039 18.62 -25.49 10.93
C GLU A 1039 19.94 -24.80 10.54
N LYS A 1040 20.58 -24.09 11.48
CA LYS A 1040 21.93 -23.52 11.29
C LYS A 1040 23.07 -24.54 11.42
N THR A 1041 22.88 -25.65 12.14
CA THR A 1041 23.93 -26.67 12.38
C THR A 1041 23.85 -27.90 11.48
N LYS A 1042 22.86 -27.99 10.57
CA LYS A 1042 22.74 -29.08 9.59
C LYS A 1042 23.70 -28.98 8.38
N SER A 1043 24.93 -28.50 8.60
CA SER A 1043 26.05 -28.67 7.66
C SER A 1043 27.23 -29.46 8.22
N GLN A 1044 27.20 -29.94 9.48
CA GLN A 1044 28.16 -30.95 9.97
C GLN A 1044 27.46 -31.91 10.92
N GLY A 1045 27.64 -33.22 10.69
CA GLY A 1045 26.86 -34.27 11.34
C GLY A 1045 27.23 -34.50 12.81
N GLU A 1046 26.20 -34.68 13.64
CA GLU A 1046 26.01 -35.81 14.56
C GLU A 1046 24.66 -35.68 15.27
N GLN A 1047 23.94 -36.80 15.39
CA GLN A 1047 22.65 -36.88 16.07
C GLN A 1047 22.83 -36.91 17.59
N THR A 1048 22.09 -36.07 18.33
CA THR A 1048 21.72 -36.35 19.72
C THR A 1048 20.20 -36.29 19.87
N ALA A 1049 19.65 -37.38 20.38
CA ALA A 1049 18.23 -37.58 20.60
C ALA A 1049 17.81 -36.96 21.95
N ILE A 1050 16.89 -36.00 21.91
CA ILE A 1050 16.05 -35.63 23.06
C ILE A 1050 14.60 -35.75 22.58
N GLY A 1051 13.81 -36.56 23.30
CA GLY A 1051 12.47 -37.00 22.94
C GLY A 1051 11.48 -35.85 22.69
N ARG A 1052 10.72 -35.96 21.61
CA ARG A 1052 9.58 -35.09 21.29
C ARG A 1052 8.34 -35.58 22.04
N GLU A 1053 8.10 -35.09 23.24
CA GLU A 1053 6.74 -35.09 23.82
C GLU A 1053 6.13 -33.70 23.65
N LYS A 1054 5.11 -33.62 22.77
CA LYS A 1054 4.44 -32.36 22.40
C LYS A 1054 3.49 -31.94 23.52
N CYS A 1055 3.84 -30.88 24.24
CA CYS A 1055 2.94 -30.20 25.15
C CYS A 1055 1.91 -29.38 24.33
N PHE A 1056 0.73 -29.95 24.08
CA PHE A 1056 -0.37 -29.28 23.37
C PHE A 1056 -1.28 -28.54 24.37
N PRO A 1057 -1.59 -27.24 24.17
CA PRO A 1057 -2.72 -26.62 24.85
C PRO A 1057 -4.02 -27.21 24.31
N LEU A 1058 -4.96 -27.52 25.21
CA LEU A 1058 -6.33 -27.92 24.90
C LEU A 1058 -6.95 -26.90 23.92
N ARG A 1059 -7.05 -27.28 22.64
CA ARG A 1059 -7.80 -26.54 21.61
C ARG A 1059 -8.67 -27.51 20.83
N LYS A 1060 -9.95 -27.17 20.71
CA LYS A 1060 -10.98 -27.66 19.78
C LYS A 1060 -11.19 -29.19 19.68
N ARG A 1061 -10.16 -29.99 19.36
CA ARG A 1061 -10.24 -31.46 19.23
C ARG A 1061 -10.53 -32.19 20.55
N GLU A 1062 -10.15 -31.65 21.70
CA GLU A 1062 -10.45 -32.27 23.00
C GLU A 1062 -11.85 -31.90 23.52
N LEU A 1063 -12.42 -30.77 23.09
CA LEU A 1063 -13.84 -30.44 23.28
C LEU A 1063 -14.74 -31.34 22.41
N GLU A 1064 -14.29 -31.64 21.19
CA GLU A 1064 -14.95 -32.60 20.28
C GLU A 1064 -14.92 -34.04 20.84
N ALA A 1065 -13.88 -34.42 21.59
CA ALA A 1065 -13.77 -35.74 22.24
C ALA A 1065 -14.66 -35.93 23.49
N LEU A 1066 -15.26 -34.85 24.03
CA LEU A 1066 -16.13 -34.88 25.21
C LEU A 1066 -17.62 -35.12 24.88
N GLY A 1067 -17.96 -35.36 23.60
CA GLY A 1067 -19.30 -35.79 23.18
C GLY A 1067 -20.42 -34.75 23.36
N LEU A 1068 -20.08 -33.45 23.42
CA LEU A 1068 -21.08 -32.38 23.54
C LEU A 1068 -21.78 -32.12 22.19
N PRO A 1069 -23.09 -31.79 22.18
CA PRO A 1069 -23.83 -31.50 20.94
C PRO A 1069 -23.22 -30.29 20.21
N GLN A 1070 -23.03 -30.42 18.89
CA GLN A 1070 -22.50 -29.35 18.03
C GLN A 1070 -23.42 -28.12 18.05
N TRP A 1071 -22.95 -27.05 18.69
CA TRP A 1071 -23.58 -25.74 18.59
C TRP A 1071 -23.30 -25.11 17.22
N ARG A 1072 -24.36 -24.78 16.48
CA ARG A 1072 -24.31 -24.02 15.23
C ARG A 1072 -24.05 -22.55 15.54
N GLY A 1073 -22.78 -22.15 15.62
CA GLY A 1073 -22.40 -20.75 15.80
C GLY A 1073 -20.90 -20.59 16.00
N SER A 1074 -20.24 -19.88 15.10
CA SER A 1074 -18.80 -19.61 15.10
C SER A 1074 -18.27 -19.01 16.40
N ALA A 1075 -17.23 -19.60 17.02
CA ALA A 1075 -15.98 -18.93 17.42
C ALA A 1075 -14.96 -19.95 17.98
N ARG A 1076 -13.69 -19.51 17.98
CA ARG A 1076 -12.42 -20.17 18.33
C ARG A 1076 -12.39 -20.93 19.66
#